data_AF-A0A6A5EA16-F1
#
_entry.id   AF-A0A6A5EA16-F1
#
_cell.length_a   1.000
_cell.length_b   1.000
_cell.length_c   1.000
_cell.angle_alpha   90.00
_cell.angle_beta   90.00
_cell.angle_gamma   90.00
#
_symmetry.space_group_name_H-M   'P 1'
#
loop_
_entity.id
_entity.type
_entity.pdbx_description
1 polymer ?
#
loop_
_entity_poly.entity_id
_entity_poly.type
_entity_poly.pdbx_seq_one_letter_code
_entity_poly.pdbx_strand_id
1 'polypeptide(L)'
;MATVGKVIKCKAAVAWEPNKPLVMEEIEVAPPQANEVRIKIVATGVCHTDLYHLFEGMHKDGFPAVLGHEGAGIVESVGPGVIEFQPGDKVIPLFISQCRECRFCKSPKTNQCEKGWAAGRYDVMAPAESSFTCKGKKILQFSGTSTFSEYTVVNQMAVAKIDPAAPLDKVCLLACGVCTGYGAAVNTAKVEPGSTCAVFGLGAVGLAAVMGCKAAGAKKIIAVDINPEKFEKAEVFGATDFLNPKDHSKPISQVLSEMTNGGVDFSLECVGNVGVMRSALESCVKGWGVSVLVGWTDLYDVAARPIQLIAGRTWKGSLFGGFKGKDGVPQMVKAYLDKKVKLDEFITHNMTLAQVIKCKAAVAWEPNKPLVIEEIEVAPPQANEVRIKIVATAVCHTDLHHLLESMCKDGFPVVLGHEAAGIVESVGSGVTEFQPGDKVIPLFISQCRECRFCKSPKTNQCEKGWAATGHDVMASSNYRFTCKGKKILQFVGTSTFSEYTVVNQMAVAKIDPAAPLDKVCLIGCGVCTGYGAAVNTAKVEPGSTCAVFGLGAVGLAAVMGCKAAGAKKIIAVDINPEKFEKAKVFGATDFVNPKDHSKPISQVLSEMTNGGVDFSLECVGNVGVMRSALESCVQGWGVSVIVGWTNLEDFSARPIQLIAGRTWKGSVFGGFKGKYDVPQMVKAYLDKKVKVDEFITHNMTLDQVNDAIELMKQGKCIRTVLHVSPQ
;
A
#
# COMPACT_ATOMS: atom_id res chain seq x y z
N MET A 1 16.45 21.71 -19.39
CA MET A 1 17.52 22.72 -19.54
C MET A 1 18.13 23.19 -18.21
N ALA A 2 17.43 23.20 -17.07
CA ALA A 2 17.93 23.80 -15.82
C ALA A 2 19.18 23.13 -15.19
N THR A 3 19.44 21.86 -15.55
CA THR A 3 20.37 20.93 -14.88
C THR A 3 21.53 20.46 -15.77
N VAL A 4 21.60 20.92 -17.03
CA VAL A 4 22.67 20.58 -17.98
C VAL A 4 24.01 21.08 -17.44
N GLY A 5 25.04 20.21 -17.44
CA GLY A 5 26.38 20.54 -16.94
C GLY A 5 26.51 20.73 -15.44
N LYS A 6 25.45 20.46 -14.66
CA LYS A 6 25.45 20.61 -13.19
C LYS A 6 25.39 19.26 -12.50
N VAL A 7 26.04 19.17 -11.34
CA VAL A 7 25.78 18.11 -10.35
C VAL A 7 24.34 18.27 -9.85
N ILE A 8 23.62 17.16 -9.71
CA ILE A 8 22.27 17.15 -9.15
C ILE A 8 22.24 16.29 -7.89
N LYS A 9 21.26 16.55 -7.02
CA LYS A 9 20.98 15.72 -5.85
C LYS A 9 19.72 14.92 -6.07
N CYS A 10 19.74 13.65 -5.70
CA CYS A 10 18.57 12.78 -5.80
C CYS A 10 18.62 11.62 -4.80
N LYS A 11 17.51 10.91 -4.64
CA LYS A 11 17.43 9.72 -3.79
C LYS A 11 18.00 8.50 -4.51
N ALA A 12 18.72 7.66 -3.77
CA ALA A 12 19.15 6.34 -4.23
C ALA A 12 19.15 5.34 -3.06
N ALA A 13 18.95 4.05 -3.37
CA ALA A 13 19.16 2.97 -2.42
C ALA A 13 20.63 2.54 -2.49
N VAL A 14 21.40 2.89 -1.46
CA VAL A 14 22.83 2.64 -1.36
C VAL A 14 23.08 1.37 -0.54
N ALA A 15 23.83 0.44 -1.11
CA ALA A 15 24.40 -0.68 -0.41
C ALA A 15 25.74 -0.23 0.21
N TRP A 16 25.78 -0.07 1.52
CA TRP A 16 27.00 0.38 2.21
C TRP A 16 28.01 -0.74 2.45
N GLU A 17 27.51 -1.95 2.72
CA GLU A 17 28.30 -3.13 3.07
C GLU A 17 27.60 -4.40 2.56
N PRO A 18 28.35 -5.48 2.29
CA PRO A 18 27.74 -6.78 1.98
C PRO A 18 26.92 -7.30 3.17
N ASN A 19 25.87 -8.06 2.89
CA ASN A 19 24.96 -8.64 3.87
C ASN A 19 24.23 -7.63 4.78
N LYS A 20 24.13 -6.37 4.36
CA LYS A 20 23.34 -5.33 5.03
C LYS A 20 22.18 -4.87 4.15
N PRO A 21 21.04 -4.46 4.74
CA PRO A 21 19.96 -3.85 3.98
C PRO A 21 20.43 -2.60 3.23
N LEU A 22 19.83 -2.33 2.07
CA LEU A 22 20.02 -1.07 1.36
C LEU A 22 19.50 0.10 2.20
N VAL A 23 20.20 1.23 2.14
CA VAL A 23 19.82 2.46 2.86
C VAL A 23 19.45 3.52 1.84
N MET A 24 18.28 4.14 2.01
CA MET A 24 17.92 5.30 1.19
C MET A 24 18.76 6.51 1.59
N GLU A 25 19.50 7.04 0.64
CA GLU A 25 20.39 8.19 0.83
C GLU A 25 20.07 9.29 -0.19
N GLU A 26 20.38 10.54 0.17
CA GLU A 26 20.55 11.61 -0.83
C GLU A 26 21.96 11.51 -1.39
N ILE A 27 22.06 11.30 -2.71
CA ILE A 27 23.33 11.22 -3.42
C ILE A 27 23.48 12.41 -4.38
N GLU A 28 24.72 12.72 -4.71
CA GLU A 28 25.09 13.65 -5.77
C GLU A 28 25.43 12.87 -7.04
N VAL A 29 24.83 13.26 -8.16
CA VAL A 29 25.04 12.68 -9.48
C VAL A 29 25.71 13.71 -10.38
N ALA A 30 26.91 13.41 -10.86
CA ALA A 30 27.68 14.25 -11.76
C ALA A 30 26.93 14.49 -13.10
N PRO A 31 27.23 15.59 -13.81
CA PRO A 31 26.75 15.76 -15.18
C PRO A 31 27.38 14.72 -16.12
N PRO A 32 26.72 14.36 -17.24
CA PRO A 32 27.28 13.42 -18.21
C PRO A 32 28.53 14.00 -18.89
N GLN A 33 29.59 13.21 -19.01
CA GLN A 33 30.80 13.55 -19.74
C GLN A 33 30.70 13.20 -21.24
N ALA A 34 31.81 13.31 -21.98
CA ALA A 34 31.85 13.00 -23.39
C ALA A 34 31.36 11.56 -23.66
N ASN A 35 30.42 11.41 -24.60
CA ASN A 35 29.75 10.15 -24.94
C ASN A 35 28.85 9.56 -23.84
N GLU A 36 28.48 10.34 -22.82
CA GLU A 36 27.57 9.89 -21.76
C GLU A 36 26.21 10.57 -21.83
N VAL A 37 25.22 9.91 -21.27
CA VAL A 37 23.87 10.42 -21.10
C VAL A 37 23.46 10.28 -19.64
N ARG A 38 22.79 11.29 -19.10
CA ARG A 38 22.14 11.20 -17.79
C ARG A 38 20.67 10.89 -17.99
N ILE A 39 20.21 9.83 -17.34
CA ILE A 39 18.87 9.28 -17.47
C ILE A 39 18.14 9.51 -16.14
N LYS A 40 16.95 10.08 -16.19
CA LYS A 40 15.99 10.04 -15.09
C LYS A 40 15.33 8.66 -15.11
N ILE A 41 15.63 7.83 -14.11
CA ILE A 41 15.03 6.51 -13.98
C ILE A 41 13.58 6.67 -13.52
N VAL A 42 12.67 6.01 -14.22
CA VAL A 42 11.24 6.03 -13.92
C VAL A 42 10.82 4.76 -13.21
N ALA A 43 11.41 3.62 -13.60
CA ALA A 43 11.18 2.34 -12.97
C ALA A 43 12.42 1.46 -13.07
N THR A 44 12.56 0.54 -12.12
CA THR A 44 13.60 -0.48 -12.10
C THR A 44 13.04 -1.80 -11.59
N GLY A 45 13.41 -2.91 -12.22
CA GLY A 45 13.23 -4.25 -11.70
C GLY A 45 14.29 -4.59 -10.64
N VAL A 46 14.06 -5.67 -9.89
CA VAL A 46 15.05 -6.28 -8.98
C VAL A 46 15.42 -7.64 -9.57
N CYS A 47 16.70 -7.82 -9.85
CA CYS A 47 17.23 -9.03 -10.46
C CYS A 47 17.98 -9.87 -9.41
N HIS A 48 18.07 -11.19 -9.63
CA HIS A 48 18.85 -12.07 -8.74
C HIS A 48 20.30 -11.59 -8.64
N THR A 49 20.90 -11.03 -9.70
CA THR A 49 22.27 -10.51 -9.65
C THR A 49 22.45 -9.41 -8.60
N ASP A 50 21.42 -8.62 -8.29
CA ASP A 50 21.46 -7.64 -7.20
C ASP A 50 21.56 -8.34 -5.83
N LEU A 51 20.83 -9.45 -5.64
CA LEU A 51 20.89 -10.29 -4.44
C LEU A 51 22.23 -11.04 -4.34
N TYR A 52 22.71 -11.57 -5.46
CA TYR A 52 23.99 -12.25 -5.53
C TYR A 52 25.12 -11.32 -5.08
N HIS A 53 25.16 -10.09 -5.62
CA HIS A 53 26.15 -9.09 -5.22
C HIS A 53 26.02 -8.69 -3.74
N LEU A 54 24.79 -8.50 -3.26
CA LEU A 54 24.55 -8.02 -1.89
C LEU A 54 24.79 -9.11 -0.83
N PHE A 55 24.46 -10.37 -1.10
CA PHE A 55 24.40 -11.43 -0.09
C PHE A 55 25.31 -12.62 -0.36
N GLU A 56 25.52 -13.01 -1.62
CA GLU A 56 26.13 -14.31 -1.97
C GLU A 56 27.61 -14.19 -2.38
N GLY A 57 27.99 -13.12 -3.08
CA GLY A 57 29.31 -12.96 -3.69
C GLY A 57 30.45 -12.67 -2.71
N MET A 58 30.15 -12.25 -1.48
CA MET A 58 31.11 -11.99 -0.37
C MET A 58 32.36 -11.11 -0.67
N HIS A 59 32.44 -10.43 -1.83
CA HIS A 59 33.54 -9.52 -2.17
C HIS A 59 33.31 -8.13 -1.56
N LYS A 60 34.17 -7.70 -0.62
CA LYS A 60 34.07 -6.37 0.01
C LYS A 60 34.38 -5.21 -0.93
N ASP A 61 35.15 -5.45 -1.99
CA ASP A 61 35.66 -4.42 -2.90
C ASP A 61 34.59 -3.78 -3.80
N GLY A 62 33.36 -4.32 -3.77
CA GLY A 62 32.20 -3.82 -4.52
C GLY A 62 31.28 -2.86 -3.76
N PHE A 63 31.74 -2.29 -2.64
CA PHE A 63 30.96 -1.43 -1.75
C PHE A 63 31.74 -0.16 -1.33
N PRO A 64 31.07 0.97 -1.05
CA PRO A 64 29.62 1.18 -1.14
C PRO A 64 29.17 1.39 -2.59
N ALA A 65 27.98 0.89 -2.95
CA ALA A 65 27.47 0.94 -4.32
C ALA A 65 25.97 1.28 -4.38
N VAL A 66 25.52 1.87 -5.49
CA VAL A 66 24.10 1.85 -5.87
C VAL A 66 23.88 0.65 -6.80
N LEU A 67 22.98 -0.26 -6.42
CA LEU A 67 22.69 -1.48 -7.21
C LEU A 67 21.66 -1.23 -8.32
N GLY A 68 21.18 -2.30 -8.94
CA GLY A 68 20.12 -2.27 -9.96
C GLY A 68 20.67 -2.11 -11.37
N HIS A 69 20.21 -2.96 -12.28
CA HIS A 69 20.54 -2.90 -13.71
C HIS A 69 19.34 -3.20 -14.62
N GLU A 70 18.13 -3.20 -14.05
CA GLU A 70 16.88 -3.46 -14.76
C GLU A 70 16.04 -2.18 -14.90
N GLY A 71 16.63 -1.09 -15.38
CA GLY A 71 15.97 0.22 -15.42
C GLY A 71 15.30 0.58 -16.75
N ALA A 72 14.33 1.47 -16.70
CA ALA A 72 13.87 2.26 -17.84
C ALA A 72 13.61 3.71 -17.42
N GLY A 73 13.90 4.65 -18.32
CA GLY A 73 13.89 6.06 -17.98
C GLY A 73 13.79 6.99 -19.16
N ILE A 74 14.01 8.27 -18.87
CA ILE A 74 13.96 9.36 -19.83
C ILE A 74 15.31 10.05 -19.84
N VAL A 75 15.88 10.29 -21.01
CA VAL A 75 17.11 11.09 -21.15
C VAL A 75 16.83 12.48 -20.59
N GLU A 76 17.61 12.88 -19.60
CA GLU A 76 17.51 14.20 -18.98
C GLU A 76 18.53 15.17 -19.60
N SER A 77 19.77 14.73 -19.80
CA SER A 77 20.82 15.49 -20.45
C SER A 77 21.84 14.59 -21.14
N VAL A 78 22.59 15.15 -22.07
CA VAL A 78 23.61 14.47 -22.86
C VAL A 78 24.92 15.24 -22.79
N GLY A 79 26.05 14.51 -22.78
CA GLY A 79 27.37 15.12 -22.83
C GLY A 79 27.90 15.31 -24.26
N PRO A 80 29.09 15.92 -24.41
CA PRO A 80 29.68 16.18 -25.73
C PRO A 80 29.84 14.90 -26.57
N GLY A 81 29.60 14.99 -27.89
CA GLY A 81 29.76 13.88 -28.82
C GLY A 81 28.61 12.86 -28.84
N VAL A 82 27.56 13.04 -28.02
CA VAL A 82 26.32 12.26 -28.13
C VAL A 82 25.45 12.82 -29.24
N ILE A 83 25.17 12.01 -30.26
CA ILE A 83 24.33 12.39 -31.41
C ILE A 83 23.06 11.54 -31.56
N GLU A 84 23.00 10.37 -30.90
CA GLU A 84 21.87 9.43 -31.04
C GLU A 84 20.71 9.75 -30.07
N PHE A 85 20.98 10.51 -29.00
CA PHE A 85 20.04 10.79 -27.92
C PHE A 85 19.88 12.30 -27.71
N GLN A 86 18.68 12.69 -27.29
CA GLN A 86 18.34 14.04 -26.87
C GLN A 86 17.45 13.99 -25.62
N PRO A 87 17.42 15.07 -24.81
CA PRO A 87 16.50 15.15 -23.68
C PRO A 87 15.05 14.85 -24.05
N GLY A 88 14.36 14.06 -23.24
CA GLY A 88 12.98 13.62 -23.47
C GLY A 88 12.85 12.25 -24.15
N ASP A 89 13.93 11.71 -24.73
CA ASP A 89 13.90 10.36 -25.30
C ASP A 89 13.65 9.30 -24.21
N LYS A 90 12.74 8.37 -24.48
CA LYS A 90 12.58 7.17 -23.64
C LYS A 90 13.69 6.17 -23.96
N VAL A 91 14.32 5.66 -22.91
CA VAL A 91 15.51 4.81 -23.02
C VAL A 91 15.53 3.69 -21.98
N ILE A 92 16.27 2.63 -22.31
CA ILE A 92 16.65 1.56 -21.39
C ILE A 92 18.18 1.56 -21.26
N PRO A 93 18.75 1.84 -20.06
CA PRO A 93 20.15 1.56 -19.79
C PRO A 93 20.40 0.04 -19.78
N LEU A 94 21.52 -0.38 -20.35
CA LEU A 94 21.87 -1.78 -20.56
C LEU A 94 23.23 -2.07 -19.95
N PHE A 95 23.36 -3.18 -19.22
CA PHE A 95 24.66 -3.64 -18.75
C PHE A 95 25.56 -4.13 -19.91
N ILE A 96 24.96 -4.51 -21.05
CA ILE A 96 25.72 -4.83 -22.27
C ILE A 96 25.89 -3.57 -23.13
N SER A 97 27.10 -3.40 -23.66
CA SER A 97 27.42 -2.30 -24.58
C SER A 97 27.30 -2.73 -26.04
N GLN A 98 26.99 -1.80 -26.93
CA GLN A 98 27.04 -1.98 -28.38
C GLN A 98 27.51 -0.69 -29.08
N CYS A 99 28.76 -0.67 -29.56
CA CYS A 99 29.29 0.49 -30.29
C CYS A 99 28.91 0.53 -31.77
N ARG A 100 28.34 -0.55 -32.34
CA ARG A 100 28.04 -0.74 -33.77
C ARG A 100 29.24 -0.70 -34.74
N GLU A 101 30.44 -0.39 -34.27
CA GLU A 101 31.63 -0.21 -35.13
C GLU A 101 32.66 -1.34 -35.05
N CYS A 102 32.85 -1.93 -33.85
CA CYS A 102 33.89 -2.94 -33.63
C CYS A 102 33.57 -4.26 -34.34
N ARG A 103 34.59 -5.12 -34.49
CA ARG A 103 34.44 -6.41 -35.20
C ARG A 103 33.38 -7.32 -34.56
N PHE A 104 33.21 -7.28 -33.24
CA PHE A 104 32.16 -8.06 -32.55
C PHE A 104 30.78 -7.49 -32.83
N CYS A 105 30.62 -6.17 -32.77
CA CYS A 105 29.35 -5.51 -33.10
C CYS A 105 28.93 -5.78 -34.56
N LYS A 106 29.87 -5.82 -35.51
CA LYS A 106 29.61 -6.13 -36.91
C LYS A 106 29.41 -7.62 -37.21
N SER A 107 29.83 -8.50 -36.31
CA SER A 107 29.72 -9.95 -36.47
C SER A 107 28.37 -10.47 -35.96
N PRO A 108 27.69 -11.37 -36.70
CA PRO A 108 26.50 -12.06 -36.20
C PRO A 108 26.84 -13.21 -35.23
N LYS A 109 28.13 -13.56 -35.07
CA LYS A 109 28.57 -14.68 -34.22
C LYS A 109 28.50 -14.38 -32.72
N THR A 110 28.32 -13.12 -32.34
CA THR A 110 28.30 -12.68 -30.95
C THR A 110 27.45 -11.44 -30.77
N ASN A 111 26.83 -11.31 -29.60
CA ASN A 111 26.17 -10.08 -29.18
C ASN A 111 27.09 -9.12 -28.40
N GLN A 112 28.34 -9.52 -28.20
CA GLN A 112 29.32 -8.77 -27.43
C GLN A 112 29.86 -7.54 -28.16
N CYS A 113 30.49 -6.65 -27.40
CA CYS A 113 31.15 -5.46 -27.91
C CYS A 113 32.59 -5.35 -27.39
N GLU A 114 33.56 -5.39 -28.29
CA GLU A 114 34.99 -5.30 -27.97
C GLU A 114 35.34 -4.03 -27.18
N LYS A 115 34.77 -2.87 -27.56
CA LYS A 115 34.94 -1.62 -26.81
C LYS A 115 34.33 -1.68 -25.39
N GLY A 116 33.31 -2.52 -25.18
CA GLY A 116 32.74 -2.74 -23.85
C GLY A 116 33.62 -3.67 -23.00
N TRP A 117 34.16 -4.72 -23.62
CA TRP A 117 35.11 -5.66 -23.00
C TRP A 117 36.40 -4.97 -22.57
N ALA A 118 37.00 -4.16 -23.43
CA ALA A 118 38.25 -3.45 -23.13
C ALA A 118 38.10 -2.42 -21.99
N ALA A 119 36.87 -1.98 -21.69
CA ALA A 119 36.60 -1.01 -20.64
C ALA A 119 36.38 -1.63 -19.24
N GLY A 120 36.62 -2.94 -19.07
CA GLY A 120 36.48 -3.63 -17.77
C GLY A 120 35.03 -3.67 -17.23
N ARG A 121 34.02 -3.46 -18.09
CA ARG A 121 32.61 -3.33 -17.69
C ARG A 121 31.87 -4.67 -17.55
N TYR A 122 32.58 -5.79 -17.71
CA TYR A 122 31.98 -7.13 -17.69
C TYR A 122 32.07 -7.83 -16.34
N ASP A 123 32.93 -7.36 -15.45
CA ASP A 123 32.87 -7.79 -14.07
C ASP A 123 31.64 -7.13 -13.45
N VAL A 124 30.85 -7.88 -12.69
CA VAL A 124 29.72 -7.33 -11.90
C VAL A 124 30.15 -6.32 -10.85
N MET A 125 31.47 -6.17 -10.73
CA MET A 125 32.14 -5.11 -10.00
C MET A 125 32.02 -3.77 -10.71
N ALA A 126 31.66 -2.77 -9.93
CA ALA A 126 31.64 -1.40 -10.38
C ALA A 126 33.02 -0.96 -10.87
N PRO A 127 33.12 -0.27 -12.02
CA PRO A 127 34.36 0.39 -12.38
C PRO A 127 34.78 1.37 -11.28
N ALA A 128 36.09 1.60 -11.12
CA ALA A 128 36.61 2.60 -10.18
C ALA A 128 36.11 4.02 -10.49
N GLU A 129 35.61 4.25 -11.71
CA GLU A 129 34.97 5.49 -12.15
C GLU A 129 33.47 5.44 -11.87
N SER A 130 32.98 6.44 -11.15
CA SER A 130 31.57 6.57 -10.80
C SER A 130 31.17 8.03 -10.85
N SER A 131 29.95 8.28 -11.31
CA SER A 131 29.28 9.57 -11.30
C SER A 131 28.59 9.89 -9.97
N PHE A 132 28.63 8.99 -8.99
CA PHE A 132 27.93 9.13 -7.71
C PHE A 132 28.84 9.46 -6.53
N THR A 133 28.39 10.41 -5.71
CA THR A 133 28.99 10.76 -4.42
C THR A 133 27.89 10.79 -3.35
N CYS A 134 28.17 10.30 -2.14
CA CYS A 134 27.28 10.40 -0.99
C CYS A 134 28.10 10.64 0.27
N LYS A 135 27.74 11.67 1.06
CA LYS A 135 28.46 12.02 2.30
C LYS A 135 29.97 12.20 2.09
N GLY A 136 30.36 12.80 0.97
CA GLY A 136 31.76 13.01 0.59
C GLY A 136 32.52 11.74 0.17
N LYS A 137 31.86 10.58 0.11
CA LYS A 137 32.44 9.31 -0.36
C LYS A 137 31.95 9.01 -1.78
N LYS A 138 32.85 8.49 -2.60
CA LYS A 138 32.48 7.96 -3.93
C LYS A 138 31.63 6.71 -3.75
N ILE A 139 30.50 6.64 -4.43
CA ILE A 139 29.61 5.48 -4.42
C ILE A 139 29.72 4.77 -5.75
N LEU A 140 29.99 3.49 -5.75
CA LEU A 140 30.26 2.68 -6.93
C LEU A 140 29.01 2.46 -7.80
N GLN A 141 29.21 2.36 -9.13
CA GLN A 141 28.15 2.06 -10.09
C GLN A 141 28.09 0.57 -10.47
N PHE A 142 27.10 -0.15 -9.94
CA PHE A 142 26.83 -1.56 -10.25
C PHE A 142 26.43 -1.81 -11.70
N SER A 143 27.10 -2.78 -12.35
CA SER A 143 26.89 -3.15 -13.76
C SER A 143 26.92 -1.95 -14.74
N GLY A 144 27.60 -0.87 -14.35
CA GLY A 144 27.66 0.37 -15.13
C GLY A 144 26.32 1.09 -15.35
N THR A 145 25.28 0.77 -14.56
CA THR A 145 23.92 1.32 -14.75
C THR A 145 23.31 1.88 -13.46
N SER A 146 23.38 1.16 -12.34
CA SER A 146 22.90 1.60 -11.02
C SER A 146 21.54 2.26 -10.99
N THR A 147 20.54 1.48 -11.38
CA THR A 147 19.16 1.93 -11.58
C THR A 147 18.35 2.01 -10.28
N PHE A 148 18.92 1.65 -9.13
CA PHE A 148 18.37 1.96 -7.80
C PHE A 148 18.63 3.41 -7.37
N SER A 149 18.62 4.34 -8.32
CA SER A 149 18.76 5.79 -8.15
C SER A 149 17.77 6.49 -9.07
N GLU A 150 17.23 7.64 -8.64
CA GLU A 150 16.35 8.46 -9.48
C GLU A 150 17.06 8.96 -10.75
N TYR A 151 18.39 9.11 -10.71
CA TYR A 151 19.20 9.49 -11.86
C TYR A 151 20.47 8.66 -11.93
N THR A 152 20.87 8.32 -13.17
CA THR A 152 22.14 7.66 -13.43
C THR A 152 22.81 8.23 -14.66
N VAL A 153 24.14 8.16 -14.71
CA VAL A 153 24.94 8.51 -15.88
C VAL A 153 25.50 7.23 -16.48
N VAL A 154 25.29 7.07 -17.78
CA VAL A 154 25.71 5.89 -18.52
C VAL A 154 26.31 6.29 -19.87
N ASN A 155 27.25 5.50 -20.37
CA ASN A 155 27.81 5.72 -21.70
C ASN A 155 26.74 5.44 -22.77
N GLN A 156 26.68 6.26 -23.83
CA GLN A 156 25.69 6.14 -24.91
C GLN A 156 25.70 4.78 -25.64
N MET A 157 26.80 4.04 -25.58
CA MET A 157 26.89 2.69 -26.14
C MET A 157 26.12 1.64 -25.31
N ALA A 158 25.79 1.95 -24.07
CA ALA A 158 25.08 1.12 -23.11
C ALA A 158 23.62 1.56 -22.92
N VAL A 159 23.03 2.19 -23.95
CA VAL A 159 21.67 2.73 -23.90
C VAL A 159 20.92 2.38 -25.17
N ALA A 160 19.71 1.84 -25.02
CA ALA A 160 18.78 1.63 -26.12
C ALA A 160 17.70 2.72 -26.13
N LYS A 161 17.53 3.40 -27.26
CA LYS A 161 16.38 4.27 -27.53
C LYS A 161 15.17 3.40 -27.86
N ILE A 162 14.03 3.66 -27.21
CA ILE A 162 12.82 2.84 -27.34
C ILE A 162 11.63 3.66 -27.80
N ASP A 163 10.54 2.98 -28.13
CA ASP A 163 9.31 3.60 -28.60
C ASP A 163 8.74 4.61 -27.57
N PRO A 164 8.37 5.84 -27.97
CA PRO A 164 7.77 6.84 -27.07
C PRO A 164 6.48 6.37 -26.37
N ALA A 165 5.74 5.42 -26.94
CA ALA A 165 4.54 4.84 -26.34
C ALA A 165 4.84 3.80 -25.25
N ALA A 166 6.09 3.35 -25.10
CA ALA A 166 6.45 2.30 -24.16
C ALA A 166 6.15 2.69 -22.69
N PRO A 167 5.45 1.84 -21.92
CA PRO A 167 5.26 2.01 -20.48
C PRO A 167 6.54 1.58 -19.74
N LEU A 168 7.25 2.57 -19.16
CA LEU A 168 8.59 2.39 -18.60
C LEU A 168 8.62 1.42 -17.40
N ASP A 169 7.53 1.35 -16.64
CA ASP A 169 7.31 0.42 -15.52
C ASP A 169 7.18 -1.04 -15.96
N LYS A 170 6.93 -1.30 -17.24
CA LYS A 170 6.84 -2.65 -17.81
C LYS A 170 8.11 -3.03 -18.54
N VAL A 171 8.57 -2.13 -19.41
CA VAL A 171 9.68 -2.42 -20.32
C VAL A 171 11.04 -2.42 -19.62
N CYS A 172 11.15 -1.95 -18.39
CA CYS A 172 12.37 -2.03 -17.59
C CYS A 172 12.88 -3.48 -17.43
N LEU A 173 11.98 -4.47 -17.40
CA LEU A 173 12.32 -5.90 -17.33
C LEU A 173 13.07 -6.43 -18.57
N LEU A 174 13.04 -5.69 -19.68
CA LEU A 174 13.79 -6.02 -20.90
C LEU A 174 15.28 -5.65 -20.79
N ALA A 175 15.68 -4.90 -19.76
CA ALA A 175 17.08 -4.52 -19.54
C ALA A 175 17.95 -5.68 -19.02
N CYS A 176 17.34 -6.72 -18.44
CA CYS A 176 18.02 -7.97 -18.08
C CYS A 176 17.11 -9.19 -18.23
N GLY A 177 16.35 -9.57 -17.19
CA GLY A 177 15.80 -10.91 -17.01
C GLY A 177 15.03 -11.46 -18.21
N VAL A 178 14.12 -10.67 -18.79
CA VAL A 178 13.26 -11.13 -19.89
C VAL A 178 14.05 -11.33 -21.18
N CYS A 179 14.89 -10.37 -21.58
CA CYS A 179 15.73 -10.52 -22.76
C CYS A 179 16.72 -11.67 -22.61
N THR A 180 17.29 -11.84 -21.41
CA THR A 180 18.23 -12.91 -21.09
C THR A 180 17.61 -14.29 -21.31
N GLY A 181 16.44 -14.56 -20.72
CA GLY A 181 15.77 -15.85 -20.86
C GLY A 181 15.18 -16.08 -22.26
N TYR A 182 14.39 -15.13 -22.75
CA TYR A 182 13.71 -15.25 -24.05
C TYR A 182 14.72 -15.42 -25.19
N GLY A 183 15.77 -14.60 -25.19
CA GLY A 183 16.82 -14.66 -26.20
C GLY A 183 17.69 -15.92 -26.07
N ALA A 184 17.88 -16.47 -24.86
CA ALA A 184 18.60 -17.72 -24.71
C ALA A 184 17.93 -18.86 -25.48
N ALA A 185 16.60 -18.90 -25.51
CA ALA A 185 15.84 -19.86 -26.30
C ALA A 185 15.90 -19.53 -27.81
N VAL A 186 15.57 -18.30 -28.19
CA VAL A 186 15.38 -17.93 -29.60
C VAL A 186 16.70 -17.73 -30.35
N ASN A 187 17.67 -17.05 -29.75
CA ASN A 187 18.90 -16.64 -30.42
C ASN A 187 20.06 -17.60 -30.17
N THR A 188 20.22 -18.07 -28.92
CA THR A 188 21.40 -18.87 -28.52
C THR A 188 21.17 -20.37 -28.73
N ALA A 189 20.12 -20.92 -28.14
CA ALA A 189 19.70 -22.30 -28.34
C ALA A 189 19.23 -22.49 -29.79
N LYS A 190 18.51 -21.50 -30.34
CA LYS A 190 17.81 -21.57 -31.62
C LYS A 190 16.83 -22.74 -31.62
N VAL A 191 15.96 -22.74 -30.61
CA VAL A 191 14.89 -23.74 -30.48
C VAL A 191 14.13 -23.85 -31.80
N GLU A 192 13.87 -25.08 -32.23
CA GLU A 192 13.22 -25.37 -33.49
C GLU A 192 11.73 -25.67 -33.26
N PRO A 193 10.86 -25.38 -34.25
CA PRO A 193 9.47 -25.79 -34.19
C PRO A 193 9.35 -27.31 -34.00
N GLY A 194 8.53 -27.73 -33.05
CA GLY A 194 8.31 -29.15 -32.76
C GLY A 194 9.23 -29.75 -31.68
N SER A 195 10.27 -29.02 -31.25
CA SER A 195 11.25 -29.54 -30.28
C SER A 195 10.68 -29.76 -28.88
N THR A 196 11.37 -30.60 -28.12
CA THR A 196 11.18 -30.78 -26.68
C THR A 196 12.23 -29.98 -25.91
N CYS A 197 11.79 -29.11 -25.01
CA CYS A 197 12.66 -28.26 -24.21
C CYS A 197 12.51 -28.57 -22.72
N ALA A 198 13.60 -28.47 -21.95
CA ALA A 198 13.54 -28.40 -20.48
C ALA A 198 14.11 -27.07 -19.99
N VAL A 199 13.40 -26.39 -19.09
CA VAL A 199 13.86 -25.13 -18.48
C VAL A 199 14.05 -25.35 -16.99
N PHE A 200 15.28 -25.20 -16.51
CA PHE A 200 15.65 -25.40 -15.12
C PHE A 200 15.67 -24.06 -14.38
N GLY A 201 14.83 -23.94 -13.33
CA GLY A 201 14.67 -22.75 -12.51
C GLY A 201 13.64 -21.77 -13.07
N LEU A 202 12.48 -21.65 -12.42
CA LEU A 202 11.35 -20.82 -12.85
C LEU A 202 11.36 -19.44 -12.17
N GLY A 203 12.53 -18.80 -12.13
CA GLY A 203 12.63 -17.36 -11.86
C GLY A 203 12.23 -16.52 -13.07
N ALA A 204 12.40 -15.20 -13.01
CA ALA A 204 12.08 -14.31 -14.14
C ALA A 204 12.79 -14.72 -15.44
N VAL A 205 14.07 -15.08 -15.36
CA VAL A 205 14.86 -15.56 -16.51
C VAL A 205 14.30 -16.88 -17.06
N GLY A 206 14.00 -17.86 -16.21
CA GLY A 206 13.46 -19.14 -16.64
C GLY A 206 12.06 -19.04 -17.24
N LEU A 207 11.17 -18.26 -16.63
CA LEU A 207 9.84 -18.00 -17.19
C LEU A 207 9.94 -17.30 -18.56
N ALA A 208 10.90 -16.40 -18.74
CA ALA A 208 11.18 -15.81 -20.04
C ALA A 208 11.76 -16.81 -21.05
N ALA A 209 12.58 -17.76 -20.61
CA ALA A 209 13.04 -18.88 -21.44
C ALA A 209 11.90 -19.81 -21.87
N VAL A 210 10.93 -20.11 -20.98
CA VAL A 210 9.70 -20.83 -21.34
C VAL A 210 8.94 -20.08 -22.42
N MET A 211 8.73 -18.78 -22.24
CA MET A 211 8.09 -17.91 -23.24
C MET A 211 8.85 -17.90 -24.57
N GLY A 212 10.18 -17.86 -24.54
CA GLY A 212 11.04 -17.94 -25.72
C GLY A 212 10.95 -19.28 -26.46
N CYS A 213 10.94 -20.40 -25.72
CA CYS A 213 10.73 -21.74 -26.31
C CYS A 213 9.36 -21.83 -26.99
N LYS A 214 8.33 -21.29 -26.34
CA LYS A 214 6.98 -21.27 -26.89
C LYS A 214 6.90 -20.43 -28.17
N ALA A 215 7.52 -19.25 -28.15
CA ALA A 215 7.58 -18.36 -29.31
C ALA A 215 8.36 -18.97 -30.49
N ALA A 216 9.38 -19.78 -30.21
CA ALA A 216 10.13 -20.54 -31.21
C ALA A 216 9.37 -21.76 -31.77
N GLY A 217 8.23 -22.12 -31.18
CA GLY A 217 7.38 -23.22 -31.66
C GLY A 217 7.68 -24.58 -31.03
N ALA A 218 8.35 -24.64 -29.88
CA ALA A 218 8.55 -25.90 -29.16
C ALA A 218 7.20 -26.58 -28.87
N LYS A 219 7.17 -27.90 -29.08
CA LYS A 219 5.96 -28.72 -28.89
C LYS A 219 5.74 -29.07 -27.42
N LYS A 220 6.82 -29.36 -26.71
CA LYS A 220 6.80 -29.78 -25.30
C LYS A 220 7.83 -28.96 -24.53
N ILE A 221 7.40 -28.27 -23.48
CA ILE A 221 8.24 -27.39 -22.66
C ILE A 221 8.09 -27.82 -21.20
N ILE A 222 9.11 -28.49 -20.69
CA ILE A 222 9.13 -29.07 -19.35
C ILE A 222 9.76 -28.07 -18.39
N ALA A 223 8.95 -27.58 -17.46
CA ALA A 223 9.35 -26.66 -16.41
C ALA A 223 9.93 -27.44 -15.23
N VAL A 224 11.20 -27.23 -14.89
CA VAL A 224 11.90 -27.94 -13.81
C VAL A 224 12.23 -26.97 -12.67
N ASP A 225 11.55 -27.08 -11.53
CA ASP A 225 11.80 -26.25 -10.34
C ASP A 225 11.46 -27.05 -9.07
N ILE A 226 12.07 -26.67 -7.94
CA ILE A 226 11.80 -27.30 -6.64
C ILE A 226 10.50 -26.79 -5.99
N ASN A 227 9.93 -25.69 -6.50
CA ASN A 227 8.69 -25.12 -6.02
C ASN A 227 7.55 -25.38 -7.02
N PRO A 228 6.59 -26.27 -6.70
CA PRO A 228 5.45 -26.57 -7.58
C PRO A 228 4.50 -25.39 -7.79
N GLU A 229 4.42 -24.44 -6.86
CA GLU A 229 3.51 -23.28 -6.97
C GLU A 229 3.87 -22.36 -8.15
N LYS A 230 5.12 -22.43 -8.64
CA LYS A 230 5.56 -21.65 -9.81
C LYS A 230 5.02 -22.21 -11.13
N PHE A 231 4.49 -23.43 -11.15
CA PHE A 231 4.07 -24.06 -12.39
C PHE A 231 2.86 -23.38 -13.01
N GLU A 232 1.85 -23.01 -12.22
CA GLU A 232 0.67 -22.27 -12.70
C GLU A 232 1.11 -21.03 -13.50
N LYS A 233 2.15 -20.34 -13.03
CA LYS A 233 2.70 -19.19 -13.74
C LYS A 233 3.46 -19.59 -15.00
N ALA A 234 4.22 -20.68 -14.98
CA ALA A 234 4.94 -21.19 -16.14
C ALA A 234 3.98 -21.62 -17.27
N GLU A 235 2.80 -22.15 -16.95
CA GLU A 235 1.76 -22.50 -17.93
C GLU A 235 1.29 -21.27 -18.72
N VAL A 236 1.14 -20.11 -18.06
CA VAL A 236 0.79 -18.84 -18.72
C VAL A 236 1.83 -18.47 -19.80
N PHE A 237 3.10 -18.80 -19.59
CA PHE A 237 4.19 -18.55 -20.53
C PHE A 237 4.38 -19.68 -21.57
N GLY A 238 3.69 -20.81 -21.40
CA GLY A 238 3.65 -21.90 -22.37
C GLY A 238 4.33 -23.20 -21.94
N ALA A 239 4.68 -23.36 -20.66
CA ALA A 239 5.09 -24.67 -20.14
C ALA A 239 3.96 -25.68 -20.33
N THR A 240 4.31 -26.92 -20.69
CA THR A 240 3.35 -28.01 -20.93
C THR A 240 3.38 -29.05 -19.83
N ASP A 241 4.52 -29.18 -19.14
CA ASP A 241 4.73 -30.19 -18.11
C ASP A 241 5.54 -29.56 -16.98
N PHE A 242 5.36 -30.08 -15.77
CA PHE A 242 6.15 -29.71 -14.60
C PHE A 242 6.91 -30.90 -14.08
N LEU A 243 8.09 -30.64 -13.52
CA LEU A 243 8.87 -31.66 -12.87
C LEU A 243 9.63 -31.09 -11.68
N ASN A 244 9.34 -31.60 -10.48
CA ASN A 244 10.07 -31.27 -9.27
C ASN A 244 11.17 -32.29 -9.02
N PRO A 245 12.46 -31.90 -9.03
CA PRO A 245 13.55 -32.83 -8.76
C PRO A 245 13.49 -33.54 -7.42
N LYS A 246 12.78 -32.97 -6.42
CA LYS A 246 12.63 -33.56 -5.09
C LYS A 246 11.63 -34.72 -5.04
N ASP A 247 10.78 -34.85 -6.05
CA ASP A 247 9.74 -35.89 -6.10
C ASP A 247 10.26 -37.21 -6.68
N HIS A 248 11.55 -37.26 -7.04
CA HIS A 248 12.17 -38.40 -7.70
C HIS A 248 13.42 -38.88 -6.97
N SER A 249 13.56 -40.20 -6.82
CA SER A 249 14.77 -40.83 -6.29
C SER A 249 15.89 -40.97 -7.32
N LYS A 250 15.55 -40.90 -8.62
CA LYS A 250 16.51 -40.95 -9.74
C LYS A 250 17.05 -39.54 -10.05
N PRO A 251 18.26 -39.43 -10.62
CA PRO A 251 18.76 -38.18 -11.17
C PRO A 251 17.78 -37.60 -12.20
N ILE A 252 17.60 -36.28 -12.17
CA ILE A 252 16.61 -35.59 -13.01
C ILE A 252 16.79 -35.83 -14.51
N SER A 253 18.03 -36.01 -14.94
CA SER A 253 18.38 -36.33 -16.33
C SER A 253 17.87 -37.70 -16.78
N GLN A 254 17.80 -38.69 -15.87
CA GLN A 254 17.18 -39.98 -16.16
C GLN A 254 15.66 -39.86 -16.25
N VAL A 255 15.03 -39.13 -15.32
CA VAL A 255 13.58 -38.94 -15.35
C VAL A 255 13.15 -38.24 -16.64
N LEU A 256 13.84 -37.18 -17.03
CA LEU A 256 13.61 -36.49 -18.30
C LEU A 256 13.83 -37.43 -19.49
N SER A 257 14.92 -38.21 -19.48
CA SER A 257 15.18 -39.18 -20.55
C SER A 257 14.08 -40.24 -20.68
N GLU A 258 13.54 -40.73 -19.56
CA GLU A 258 12.42 -41.69 -19.56
C GLU A 258 11.13 -41.03 -20.07
N MET A 259 10.87 -39.78 -19.67
CA MET A 259 9.67 -39.04 -20.04
C MET A 259 9.64 -38.56 -21.50
N THR A 260 10.80 -38.42 -22.14
CA THR A 260 10.93 -37.88 -23.50
C THR A 260 11.55 -38.86 -24.49
N ASN A 261 11.72 -40.13 -24.11
CA ASN A 261 12.32 -41.18 -24.93
C ASN A 261 13.73 -40.82 -25.42
N GLY A 262 14.62 -40.43 -24.50
CA GLY A 262 16.06 -40.25 -24.76
C GLY A 262 16.63 -38.88 -24.38
N GLY A 263 15.83 -37.96 -23.82
CA GLY A 263 16.25 -36.63 -23.39
C GLY A 263 15.53 -35.51 -24.13
N VAL A 264 15.84 -34.26 -23.80
CA VAL A 264 15.28 -33.07 -24.47
C VAL A 264 16.17 -32.57 -25.60
N ASP A 265 15.61 -31.98 -26.64
CA ASP A 265 16.39 -31.37 -27.73
C ASP A 265 17.16 -30.17 -27.21
N PHE A 266 16.53 -29.36 -26.35
CA PHE A 266 17.11 -28.16 -25.78
C PHE A 266 16.93 -28.14 -24.26
N SER A 267 17.98 -27.79 -23.52
CA SER A 267 17.85 -27.42 -22.11
C SER A 267 18.34 -26.01 -21.86
N LEU A 268 17.64 -25.26 -21.01
CA LEU A 268 18.02 -23.92 -20.57
C LEU A 268 18.19 -23.93 -19.06
N GLU A 269 19.41 -23.71 -18.59
CA GLU A 269 19.73 -23.65 -17.17
C GLU A 269 19.71 -22.21 -16.68
N CYS A 270 18.82 -21.90 -15.75
CA CYS A 270 18.56 -20.53 -15.26
C CYS A 270 18.69 -20.41 -13.73
N VAL A 271 19.34 -21.37 -13.06
CA VAL A 271 19.50 -21.41 -11.58
C VAL A 271 20.86 -20.82 -11.17
N GLY A 272 21.92 -21.05 -11.94
CA GLY A 272 23.28 -20.66 -11.57
C GLY A 272 23.95 -21.65 -10.62
N ASN A 273 23.52 -22.91 -10.61
CA ASN A 273 24.11 -23.96 -9.79
C ASN A 273 24.84 -25.00 -10.66
N VAL A 274 26.13 -25.22 -10.41
CA VAL A 274 26.98 -26.10 -11.24
C VAL A 274 26.47 -27.55 -11.34
N GLY A 275 25.78 -28.05 -10.32
CA GLY A 275 25.13 -29.36 -10.35
C GLY A 275 23.92 -29.39 -11.27
N VAL A 276 23.12 -28.33 -11.27
CA VAL A 276 21.98 -28.14 -12.19
C VAL A 276 22.48 -27.93 -13.62
N MET A 277 23.56 -27.18 -13.82
CA MET A 277 24.23 -26.99 -15.12
C MET A 277 24.63 -28.33 -15.76
N ARG A 278 25.29 -29.21 -14.98
CA ARG A 278 25.61 -30.56 -15.43
C ARG A 278 24.35 -31.37 -15.72
N SER A 279 23.36 -31.31 -14.83
CA SER A 279 22.11 -32.06 -14.99
C SER A 279 21.34 -31.64 -16.25
N ALA A 280 21.31 -30.34 -16.56
CA ALA A 280 20.70 -29.80 -17.77
C ALA A 280 21.39 -30.32 -19.04
N LEU A 281 22.72 -30.37 -19.06
CA LEU A 281 23.48 -31.00 -20.16
C LEU A 281 23.17 -32.50 -20.27
N GLU A 282 23.17 -33.21 -19.13
CA GLU A 282 22.94 -34.66 -19.12
C GLU A 282 21.51 -35.05 -19.52
N SER A 283 20.55 -34.13 -19.38
CA SER A 283 19.15 -34.30 -19.77
C SER A 283 18.90 -34.16 -21.27
N CYS A 284 19.86 -33.64 -22.03
CA CYS A 284 19.72 -33.47 -23.48
C CYS A 284 19.83 -34.79 -24.25
N VAL A 285 19.23 -34.88 -25.44
CA VAL A 285 19.41 -36.05 -26.32
C VAL A 285 20.88 -36.24 -26.69
N LYS A 286 21.38 -37.48 -26.63
CA LYS A 286 22.70 -37.82 -27.18
C LYS A 286 22.63 -37.77 -28.70
N GLY A 287 23.57 -37.07 -29.33
CA GLY A 287 23.67 -36.93 -30.79
C GLY A 287 23.58 -35.48 -31.25
N TRP A 288 22.59 -34.73 -30.75
CA TRP A 288 22.36 -33.34 -31.20
C TRP A 288 21.93 -32.36 -30.09
N GLY A 289 21.59 -32.85 -28.89
CA GLY A 289 20.94 -32.01 -27.89
C GLY A 289 21.81 -30.83 -27.44
N VAL A 290 21.19 -29.67 -27.25
CA VAL A 290 21.86 -28.40 -26.92
C VAL A 290 21.47 -27.95 -25.52
N SER A 291 22.45 -27.81 -24.63
CA SER A 291 22.26 -27.20 -23.32
C SER A 291 22.83 -25.79 -23.29
N VAL A 292 22.03 -24.85 -22.81
CA VAL A 292 22.40 -23.44 -22.69
C VAL A 292 22.47 -23.04 -21.22
N LEU A 293 23.65 -22.56 -20.82
CA LEU A 293 23.90 -21.95 -19.53
C LEU A 293 23.47 -20.48 -19.58
N VAL A 294 22.50 -20.14 -18.75
CA VAL A 294 21.97 -18.78 -18.59
C VAL A 294 22.17 -18.30 -17.15
N GLY A 295 22.00 -19.19 -16.17
CA GLY A 295 22.36 -18.95 -14.78
C GLY A 295 23.86 -18.75 -14.63
N TRP A 296 24.25 -17.95 -13.64
CA TRP A 296 25.63 -17.50 -13.47
C TRP A 296 26.11 -17.67 -12.01
N THR A 297 27.37 -18.08 -11.84
CA THR A 297 28.09 -18.16 -10.57
C THR A 297 29.59 -18.13 -10.86
N ASP A 298 30.35 -17.38 -10.05
CA ASP A 298 31.83 -17.34 -10.13
C ASP A 298 32.50 -18.15 -9.01
N LEU A 299 31.71 -18.82 -8.17
CA LEU A 299 32.21 -19.51 -6.98
C LEU A 299 32.77 -20.90 -7.26
N TYR A 300 32.39 -21.52 -8.39
CA TYR A 300 32.67 -22.92 -8.66
C TYR A 300 32.94 -23.18 -10.14
N ASP A 301 33.86 -24.09 -10.42
CA ASP A 301 34.11 -24.59 -11.76
C ASP A 301 32.95 -25.44 -12.28
N VAL A 302 32.68 -25.30 -13.57
CA VAL A 302 31.70 -26.11 -14.30
C VAL A 302 32.41 -27.26 -15.00
N ALA A 303 32.07 -28.50 -14.63
CA ALA A 303 32.69 -29.71 -15.19
C ALA A 303 31.63 -30.75 -15.62
N ALA A 304 31.89 -31.42 -16.74
CA ALA A 304 31.11 -32.55 -17.23
C ALA A 304 32.04 -33.68 -17.71
N ARG A 305 31.55 -34.93 -17.71
CA ARG A 305 32.31 -36.05 -18.28
C ARG A 305 32.52 -35.81 -19.78
N PRO A 306 33.73 -36.04 -20.34
CA PRO A 306 33.98 -35.80 -21.77
C PRO A 306 33.00 -36.50 -22.70
N ILE A 307 32.54 -37.69 -22.32
CA ILE A 307 31.55 -38.45 -23.09
C ILE A 307 30.24 -37.68 -23.33
N GLN A 308 29.88 -36.72 -22.46
CA GLN A 308 28.68 -35.92 -22.68
C GLN A 308 28.77 -35.09 -23.95
N LEU A 309 29.95 -34.54 -24.27
CA LEU A 309 30.19 -33.76 -25.48
C LEU A 309 30.56 -34.66 -26.67
N ILE A 310 31.39 -35.68 -26.45
CA ILE A 310 31.81 -36.63 -27.50
C ILE A 310 30.60 -37.36 -28.09
N ALA A 311 29.56 -37.61 -27.30
CA ALA A 311 28.29 -38.19 -27.76
C ALA A 311 27.41 -37.22 -28.57
N GLY A 312 27.92 -36.08 -29.02
CA GLY A 312 27.22 -35.14 -29.91
C GLY A 312 26.38 -34.07 -29.22
N ARG A 313 26.40 -33.97 -27.88
CA ARG A 313 25.73 -32.85 -27.19
C ARG A 313 26.56 -31.58 -27.31
N THR A 314 25.87 -30.45 -27.28
CA THR A 314 26.48 -29.12 -27.30
C THR A 314 26.21 -28.39 -25.99
N TRP A 315 27.24 -27.77 -25.42
CA TRP A 315 27.12 -26.93 -24.22
C TRP A 315 27.52 -25.50 -24.54
N LYS A 316 26.59 -24.55 -24.41
CA LYS A 316 26.77 -23.14 -24.79
C LYS A 316 26.50 -22.22 -23.61
N GLY A 317 27.22 -21.11 -23.54
CA GLY A 317 26.85 -19.98 -22.69
C GLY A 317 25.94 -19.01 -23.44
N SER A 318 25.03 -18.36 -22.71
CA SER A 318 24.20 -17.26 -23.23
C SER A 318 24.32 -16.06 -22.31
N LEU A 319 24.73 -14.92 -22.86
CA LEU A 319 24.76 -13.66 -22.14
C LEU A 319 23.77 -12.70 -22.77
N PHE A 320 22.88 -12.13 -21.94
CA PHE A 320 21.78 -11.27 -22.37
C PHE A 320 20.96 -11.87 -23.53
N GLY A 321 20.80 -13.20 -23.51
CA GLY A 321 20.01 -13.93 -24.49
C GLY A 321 20.52 -13.81 -25.93
N GLY A 322 21.79 -13.48 -26.14
CA GLY A 322 22.34 -13.29 -27.48
C GLY A 322 21.81 -12.05 -28.21
N PHE A 323 21.10 -11.14 -27.53
CA PHE A 323 20.66 -9.89 -28.13
C PHE A 323 21.80 -8.87 -28.22
N LYS A 324 21.94 -8.22 -29.38
CA LYS A 324 22.70 -6.97 -29.49
C LYS A 324 21.86 -5.84 -28.89
N GLY A 325 22.28 -5.29 -27.76
CA GLY A 325 21.40 -4.53 -26.86
C GLY A 325 20.66 -3.35 -27.50
N LYS A 326 21.35 -2.51 -28.26
CA LYS A 326 20.76 -1.30 -28.88
C LYS A 326 19.79 -1.62 -30.02
N ASP A 327 19.84 -2.83 -30.58
CA ASP A 327 19.00 -3.23 -31.70
C ASP A 327 17.88 -4.20 -31.25
N GLY A 328 18.22 -5.15 -30.38
CA GLY A 328 17.31 -6.19 -29.90
C GLY A 328 16.31 -5.71 -28.86
N VAL A 329 16.72 -4.85 -27.93
CA VAL A 329 15.80 -4.35 -26.87
C VAL A 329 14.66 -3.52 -27.45
N PRO A 330 14.88 -2.59 -28.40
CA PRO A 330 13.78 -1.89 -29.07
C PRO A 330 12.83 -2.83 -29.82
N GLN A 331 13.33 -3.93 -30.39
CA GLN A 331 12.49 -4.94 -31.03
C GLN A 331 11.63 -5.69 -30.00
N MET A 332 12.17 -5.98 -28.82
CA MET A 332 11.40 -6.59 -27.72
C MET A 332 10.36 -5.64 -27.15
N VAL A 333 10.67 -4.33 -27.06
CA VAL A 333 9.67 -3.30 -26.71
C VAL A 333 8.54 -3.30 -27.74
N LYS A 334 8.87 -3.32 -29.03
CA LYS A 334 7.86 -3.42 -30.09
C LYS A 334 7.03 -4.71 -29.97
N ALA A 335 7.68 -5.85 -29.71
CA ALA A 335 7.00 -7.13 -29.51
C ALA A 335 6.04 -7.10 -28.31
N TYR A 336 6.40 -6.38 -27.24
CA TYR A 336 5.50 -6.13 -26.11
C TYR A 336 4.30 -5.26 -26.50
N LEU A 337 4.53 -4.15 -27.20
CA LEU A 337 3.45 -3.28 -27.69
C LEU A 337 2.49 -4.01 -28.66
N ASP A 338 3.04 -4.92 -29.47
CA ASP A 338 2.30 -5.82 -30.36
C ASP A 338 1.65 -7.01 -29.61
N LYS A 339 1.75 -7.07 -28.28
CA LYS A 339 1.21 -8.14 -27.40
C LYS A 339 1.77 -9.54 -27.67
N LYS A 340 2.96 -9.64 -28.26
CA LYS A 340 3.68 -10.91 -28.50
C LYS A 340 4.51 -11.35 -27.29
N VAL A 341 4.80 -10.43 -26.37
CA VAL A 341 5.55 -10.67 -25.14
C VAL A 341 4.69 -10.27 -23.95
N LYS A 342 4.63 -11.09 -22.91
CA LYS A 342 3.73 -10.90 -21.76
C LYS A 342 4.46 -10.28 -20.55
N LEU A 343 4.92 -9.02 -20.66
CA LEU A 343 5.68 -8.38 -19.57
C LEU A 343 4.85 -8.17 -18.30
N ASP A 344 3.56 -7.84 -18.44
CA ASP A 344 2.66 -7.61 -17.32
C ASP A 344 2.56 -8.82 -16.37
N GLU A 345 2.68 -10.02 -16.93
CA GLU A 345 2.61 -11.27 -16.16
C GLU A 345 3.81 -11.43 -15.21
N PHE A 346 4.96 -10.82 -15.49
CA PHE A 346 6.13 -10.89 -14.61
C PHE A 346 5.98 -10.02 -13.36
N ILE A 347 5.10 -9.03 -13.37
CA ILE A 347 5.00 -8.02 -12.32
C ILE A 347 3.96 -8.47 -11.30
N THR A 348 4.43 -8.97 -10.17
CA THR A 348 3.57 -9.37 -9.04
C THR A 348 3.37 -8.24 -8.03
N HIS A 349 4.33 -7.33 -7.91
CA HIS A 349 4.32 -6.25 -6.94
C HIS A 349 4.93 -4.97 -7.54
N ASN A 350 4.38 -3.82 -7.19
CA ASN A 350 4.97 -2.51 -7.46
C ASN A 350 5.32 -1.85 -6.13
N MET A 351 6.58 -1.45 -5.96
CA MET A 351 7.07 -0.80 -4.74
C MET A 351 7.52 0.62 -5.08
N THR A 352 6.92 1.61 -4.41
CA THR A 352 7.40 2.99 -4.51
C THR A 352 8.60 3.19 -3.59
N LEU A 353 9.54 4.07 -3.95
CA LEU A 353 10.64 4.51 -3.07
C LEU A 353 10.18 5.28 -1.82
N ALA A 354 8.86 5.41 -1.60
CA ALA A 354 8.27 6.08 -0.43
C ALA A 354 8.68 5.35 0.86
N GLN A 355 9.21 6.13 1.80
CA GLN A 355 9.90 5.64 2.98
C GLN A 355 8.92 5.28 4.11
N VAL A 356 9.35 4.34 4.97
CA VAL A 356 8.81 4.22 6.32
C VAL A 356 9.05 5.56 7.04
N ILE A 357 8.00 6.13 7.62
CA ILE A 357 8.10 7.34 8.43
C ILE A 357 8.30 6.94 9.89
N LYS A 358 9.30 7.51 10.55
CA LYS A 358 9.40 7.47 12.01
C LYS A 358 8.72 8.70 12.58
N CYS A 359 7.73 8.51 13.44
CA CYS A 359 6.96 9.62 14.00
C CYS A 359 6.40 9.30 15.38
N LYS A 360 5.91 10.33 16.07
CA LYS A 360 5.30 10.19 17.39
C LYS A 360 3.90 9.60 17.30
N ALA A 361 3.56 8.72 18.25
CA ALA A 361 2.20 8.23 18.47
C ALA A 361 1.93 7.97 19.96
N ALA A 362 0.66 7.95 20.35
CA ALA A 362 0.21 7.47 21.65
C ALA A 362 -0.22 6.00 21.52
N VAL A 363 0.60 5.09 22.02
CA VAL A 363 0.40 3.63 21.92
C VAL A 363 -0.29 3.12 23.18
N ALA A 364 -1.39 2.40 23.00
CA ALA A 364 -2.01 1.60 24.05
C ALA A 364 -1.38 0.20 24.04
N TRP A 365 -0.55 -0.12 25.03
CA TRP A 365 0.11 -1.42 25.09
C TRP A 365 -0.77 -2.52 25.69
N GLU A 366 -1.62 -2.15 26.64
CA GLU A 366 -2.46 -3.06 27.41
C GLU A 366 -3.79 -2.37 27.78
N PRO A 367 -4.88 -3.12 27.99
CA PRO A 367 -6.13 -2.56 28.51
C PRO A 367 -5.91 -1.98 29.92
N ASN A 368 -6.68 -0.94 30.27
CA ASN A 368 -6.64 -0.27 31.57
C ASN A 368 -5.29 0.36 31.96
N LYS A 369 -4.41 0.62 30.98
CA LYS A 369 -3.15 1.35 31.19
C LYS A 369 -3.19 2.71 30.49
N PRO A 370 -2.47 3.72 31.01
CA PRO A 370 -2.27 4.97 30.29
C PRO A 370 -1.61 4.74 28.93
N LEU A 371 -1.91 5.63 27.98
CA LEU A 371 -1.23 5.62 26.68
C LEU A 371 0.24 6.03 26.85
N VAL A 372 1.13 5.41 26.09
CA VAL A 372 2.56 5.72 26.11
C VAL A 372 2.92 6.48 24.84
N ILE A 373 3.52 7.66 24.98
CA ILE A 373 4.03 8.44 23.85
C ILE A 373 5.34 7.84 23.38
N GLU A 374 5.39 7.35 22.15
CA GLU A 374 6.55 6.67 21.58
C GLU A 374 6.80 7.05 20.12
N GLU A 375 8.03 6.82 19.67
CA GLU A 375 8.34 6.79 18.25
C GLU A 375 7.88 5.45 17.66
N ILE A 376 7.10 5.53 16.59
CA ILE A 376 6.64 4.39 15.79
C ILE A 376 7.14 4.50 14.35
N GLU A 377 7.16 3.37 13.67
CA GLU A 377 7.43 3.25 12.24
C GLU A 377 6.11 3.06 11.48
N VAL A 378 5.82 3.98 10.56
CA VAL A 378 4.64 3.98 9.70
C VAL A 378 5.04 3.61 8.28
N ALA A 379 4.63 2.41 7.84
CA ALA A 379 4.90 1.93 6.50
C ALA A 379 4.32 2.85 5.41
N PRO A 380 4.88 2.86 4.19
CA PRO A 380 4.26 3.55 3.05
C PRO A 380 2.88 2.96 2.71
N PRO A 381 1.98 3.74 2.10
CA PRO A 381 0.67 3.24 1.68
C PRO A 381 0.81 2.20 0.56
N GLN A 382 0.09 1.08 0.69
CA GLN A 382 -0.03 0.07 -0.37
C GLN A 382 -1.12 0.43 -1.39
N ALA A 383 -1.38 -0.46 -2.34
CA ALA A 383 -2.45 -0.28 -3.31
C ALA A 383 -3.78 0.08 -2.64
N ASN A 384 -4.45 1.12 -3.15
CA ASN A 384 -5.70 1.66 -2.61
C ASN A 384 -5.61 2.26 -1.20
N GLU A 385 -4.41 2.57 -0.70
CA GLU A 385 -4.22 3.21 0.60
C GLU A 385 -3.72 4.65 0.47
N VAL A 386 -4.00 5.45 1.50
CA VAL A 386 -3.61 6.85 1.62
C VAL A 386 -2.90 7.02 2.95
N ARG A 387 -1.71 7.63 2.94
CA ARG A 387 -1.02 8.04 4.15
C ARG A 387 -1.30 9.50 4.43
N ILE A 388 -1.75 9.78 5.65
CA ILE A 388 -2.25 11.09 6.08
C ILE A 388 -1.38 11.58 7.24
N LYS A 389 -0.88 12.81 7.14
CA LYS A 389 -0.32 13.57 8.26
C LYS A 389 -1.48 14.12 9.09
N ILE A 390 -1.63 13.65 10.32
CA ILE A 390 -2.71 14.10 11.21
C ILE A 390 -2.34 15.46 11.80
N VAL A 391 -3.20 16.45 11.60
CA VAL A 391 -3.02 17.80 12.16
C VAL A 391 -3.69 17.88 13.51
N ALA A 392 -4.95 17.45 13.59
CA ALA A 392 -5.74 17.50 14.81
C ALA A 392 -6.64 16.28 14.94
N THR A 393 -6.77 15.82 16.19
CA THR A 393 -7.66 14.70 16.55
C THR A 393 -8.36 15.02 17.86
N ALA A 394 -9.64 14.69 17.97
CA ALA A 394 -10.40 14.84 19.19
C ALA A 394 -10.45 13.51 19.97
N VAL A 395 -10.45 13.60 21.29
CA VAL A 395 -10.67 12.42 22.16
C VAL A 395 -12.17 12.14 22.22
N CYS A 396 -12.58 10.91 21.90
CA CYS A 396 -13.97 10.47 21.94
C CYS A 396 -14.15 9.36 22.98
N HIS A 397 -15.36 9.23 23.55
CA HIS A 397 -15.67 8.22 24.56
C HIS A 397 -15.47 6.80 24.03
N THR A 398 -15.65 6.57 22.73
CA THR A 398 -15.40 5.26 22.10
C THR A 398 -13.94 4.83 22.20
N ASP A 399 -12.99 5.78 22.19
CA ASP A 399 -11.57 5.47 22.41
C ASP A 399 -11.33 4.98 23.86
N LEU A 400 -12.01 5.61 24.83
CA LEU A 400 -11.98 5.21 26.25
C LEU A 400 -12.68 3.87 26.48
N HIS A 401 -13.81 3.62 25.84
CA HIS A 401 -14.53 2.34 25.93
C HIS A 401 -13.63 1.18 25.47
N HIS A 402 -12.88 1.34 24.38
CA HIS A 402 -11.90 0.33 23.97
C HIS A 402 -10.79 0.15 25.01
N LEU A 403 -10.21 1.26 25.47
CA LEU A 403 -9.06 1.26 26.39
C LEU A 403 -9.40 0.72 27.79
N LEU A 404 -10.58 1.05 28.31
CA LEU A 404 -10.91 0.90 29.74
C LEU A 404 -12.05 -0.09 30.01
N GLU A 405 -13.00 -0.28 29.08
CA GLU A 405 -14.24 -1.01 29.37
C GLU A 405 -14.28 -2.38 28.68
N SER A 406 -13.95 -2.45 27.39
CA SER A 406 -14.09 -3.69 26.61
C SER A 406 -13.11 -4.81 26.97
N MET A 407 -11.94 -4.45 27.53
CA MET A 407 -10.91 -5.34 28.09
C MET A 407 -10.49 -6.57 27.26
N CYS A 408 -10.78 -6.61 25.95
CA CYS A 408 -10.34 -7.70 25.08
C CYS A 408 -8.84 -7.56 24.81
N LYS A 409 -8.02 -8.49 25.36
CA LYS A 409 -6.56 -8.45 25.23
C LYS A 409 -6.08 -8.54 23.78
N ASP A 410 -6.83 -9.20 22.90
CA ASP A 410 -6.49 -9.35 21.48
C ASP A 410 -6.58 -8.02 20.71
N GLY A 411 -7.16 -6.98 21.32
CA GLY A 411 -7.22 -5.62 20.78
C GLY A 411 -5.99 -4.75 21.06
N PHE A 412 -4.88 -5.32 21.56
CA PHE A 412 -3.66 -4.60 21.96
C PHE A 412 -2.38 -5.33 21.48
N PRO A 413 -1.25 -4.64 21.24
CA PRO A 413 -1.08 -3.18 21.31
C PRO A 413 -1.73 -2.46 20.11
N VAL A 414 -2.23 -1.24 20.33
CA VAL A 414 -3.00 -0.47 19.34
C VAL A 414 -2.73 1.03 19.42
N VAL A 415 -2.79 1.73 18.29
CA VAL A 415 -2.92 3.20 18.26
C VAL A 415 -4.39 3.56 18.12
N LEU A 416 -4.95 4.27 19.11
CA LEU A 416 -6.36 4.68 19.13
C LEU A 416 -6.62 5.93 18.27
N GLY A 417 -7.85 6.46 18.33
CA GLY A 417 -8.25 7.70 17.68
C GLY A 417 -8.96 7.48 16.35
N HIS A 418 -10.10 8.15 16.19
CA HIS A 418 -10.95 8.05 14.99
C HIS A 418 -11.68 9.35 14.60
N GLU A 419 -11.53 10.42 15.38
CA GLU A 419 -12.19 11.72 15.16
C GLU A 419 -11.11 12.76 14.82
N ALA A 420 -10.69 12.83 13.55
CA ALA A 420 -9.52 13.63 13.15
C ALA A 420 -9.66 14.33 11.80
N ALA A 421 -8.73 15.25 11.55
CA ALA A 421 -8.51 15.85 10.24
C ALA A 421 -7.00 16.03 9.98
N GLY A 422 -6.62 15.92 8.72
CA GLY A 422 -5.22 15.91 8.32
C GLY A 422 -5.00 16.29 6.87
N ILE A 423 -3.77 16.08 6.42
CA ILE A 423 -3.32 16.39 5.06
C ILE A 423 -2.74 15.12 4.45
N VAL A 424 -3.11 14.80 3.21
CA VAL A 424 -2.54 13.67 2.49
C VAL A 424 -1.03 13.90 2.30
N GLU A 425 -0.21 12.94 2.75
CA GLU A 425 1.23 12.96 2.54
C GLU A 425 1.62 12.16 1.29
N SER A 426 1.09 10.95 1.13
CA SER A 426 1.31 10.10 -0.04
C SER A 426 0.13 9.18 -0.30
N VAL A 427 0.05 8.65 -1.52
CA VAL A 427 -0.98 7.72 -1.96
C VAL A 427 -0.32 6.50 -2.58
N GLY A 428 -0.91 5.33 -2.35
CA GLY A 428 -0.47 4.10 -2.99
C GLY A 428 -1.05 3.91 -4.38
N SER A 429 -0.66 2.83 -5.05
CA SER A 429 -1.10 2.54 -6.43
C SER A 429 -2.62 2.38 -6.53
N GLY A 430 -3.20 2.85 -7.65
CA GLY A 430 -4.66 2.77 -7.89
C GLY A 430 -5.50 3.83 -7.20
N VAL A 431 -4.93 4.65 -6.32
CA VAL A 431 -5.61 5.83 -5.76
C VAL A 431 -5.67 6.94 -6.81
N THR A 432 -6.88 7.41 -7.11
CA THR A 432 -7.12 8.46 -8.11
C THR A 432 -7.87 9.68 -7.55
N GLU A 433 -8.53 9.54 -6.39
CA GLU A 433 -9.35 10.60 -5.77
C GLU A 433 -8.53 11.59 -4.93
N PHE A 434 -7.32 11.20 -4.51
CA PHE A 434 -6.49 11.96 -3.58
C PHE A 434 -5.09 12.20 -4.13
N GLN A 435 -4.49 13.31 -3.75
CA GLN A 435 -3.09 13.65 -4.03
C GLN A 435 -2.43 14.28 -2.79
N PRO A 436 -1.09 14.25 -2.68
CA PRO A 436 -0.37 14.96 -1.62
C PRO A 436 -0.80 16.43 -1.51
N GLY A 437 -1.00 16.90 -0.27
CA GLY A 437 -1.46 18.25 0.05
C GLY A 437 -2.97 18.42 0.19
N ASP A 438 -3.78 17.43 -0.21
CA ASP A 438 -5.23 17.49 0.01
C ASP A 438 -5.58 17.46 1.50
N LYS A 439 -6.46 18.37 1.95
CA LYS A 439 -7.08 18.30 3.28
C LYS A 439 -8.14 17.21 3.31
N VAL A 440 -8.09 16.37 4.34
CA VAL A 440 -8.92 15.17 4.46
C VAL A 440 -9.40 14.91 5.88
N ILE A 441 -10.51 14.18 5.99
CA ILE A 441 -11.02 13.60 7.24
C ILE A 441 -11.01 12.06 7.08
N PRO A 442 -10.30 11.31 7.93
CA PRO A 442 -10.45 9.86 8.02
C PRO A 442 -11.87 9.47 8.45
N LEU A 443 -12.39 8.39 7.89
CA LEU A 443 -13.76 7.91 8.11
C LEU A 443 -13.73 6.51 8.73
N PHE A 444 -14.19 6.38 9.97
CA PHE A 444 -14.36 5.05 10.59
C PHE A 444 -15.47 4.23 9.90
N ILE A 445 -16.41 4.90 9.21
CA ILE A 445 -17.35 4.26 8.29
C ILE A 445 -16.89 4.47 6.85
N SER A 446 -16.32 3.42 6.27
CA SER A 446 -15.86 3.40 4.88
C SER A 446 -17.01 3.58 3.88
N GLN A 447 -16.70 4.10 2.69
CA GLN A 447 -17.65 4.20 1.58
C GLN A 447 -16.97 3.93 0.23
N CYS A 448 -17.28 2.78 -0.39
CA CYS A 448 -16.71 2.38 -1.68
C CYS A 448 -17.43 2.99 -2.90
N ARG A 449 -18.61 3.60 -2.71
CA ARG A 449 -19.50 4.16 -3.76
C ARG A 449 -20.07 3.16 -4.78
N GLU A 450 -19.61 1.92 -4.80
CA GLU A 450 -19.98 0.94 -5.84
C GLU A 450 -20.92 -0.18 -5.36
N CYS A 451 -20.82 -0.60 -4.10
CA CYS A 451 -21.61 -1.72 -3.57
C CYS A 451 -23.10 -1.36 -3.46
N ARG A 452 -23.95 -2.38 -3.34
CA ARG A 452 -25.41 -2.20 -3.25
C ARG A 452 -25.82 -1.31 -2.08
N PHE A 453 -25.11 -1.36 -0.95
CA PHE A 453 -25.38 -0.51 0.21
C PHE A 453 -24.94 0.93 -0.01
N CYS A 454 -23.78 1.15 -0.63
CA CYS A 454 -23.33 2.49 -1.00
C CYS A 454 -24.32 3.18 -1.96
N LYS A 455 -24.88 2.43 -2.92
CA LYS A 455 -25.88 2.92 -3.89
C LYS A 455 -27.28 3.09 -3.31
N SER A 456 -27.59 2.41 -2.20
CA SER A 456 -28.90 2.48 -1.55
C SER A 456 -29.03 3.72 -0.66
N PRO A 457 -30.16 4.44 -0.67
CA PRO A 457 -30.42 5.51 0.29
C PRO A 457 -30.79 5.01 1.68
N LYS A 458 -30.97 3.68 1.88
CA LYS A 458 -31.49 3.10 3.12
C LYS A 458 -30.43 2.89 4.21
N THR A 459 -29.14 2.97 3.87
CA THR A 459 -28.04 2.68 4.80
C THR A 459 -26.77 3.44 4.42
N ASN A 460 -25.94 3.76 5.41
CA ASN A 460 -24.58 4.24 5.22
C ASN A 460 -23.50 3.16 5.40
N GLN A 461 -23.88 1.94 5.80
CA GLN A 461 -22.94 0.85 6.03
C GLN A 461 -22.42 0.28 4.70
N CYS A 462 -21.13 0.44 4.42
CA CYS A 462 -20.54 -0.08 3.19
C CYS A 462 -20.26 -1.58 3.28
N GLU A 463 -20.79 -2.36 2.35
CA GLU A 463 -20.58 -3.82 2.30
C GLU A 463 -19.10 -4.21 2.16
N LYS A 464 -18.35 -3.53 1.26
CA LYS A 464 -16.91 -3.76 1.10
C LYS A 464 -16.12 -3.31 2.34
N GLY A 465 -16.56 -2.25 3.00
CA GLY A 465 -15.95 -1.76 4.24
C GLY A 465 -16.13 -2.76 5.37
N TRP A 466 -17.36 -3.26 5.54
CA TRP A 466 -17.71 -4.27 6.54
C TRP A 466 -16.89 -5.55 6.39
N ALA A 467 -16.71 -6.03 5.15
CA ALA A 467 -15.89 -7.21 4.87
C ALA A 467 -14.40 -6.98 5.16
N ALA A 468 -13.90 -5.75 5.00
CA ALA A 468 -12.48 -5.42 5.17
C ALA A 468 -12.06 -5.25 6.64
N THR A 469 -12.95 -4.78 7.52
CA THR A 469 -12.62 -4.51 8.93
C THR A 469 -12.94 -5.67 9.87
N GLY A 470 -13.68 -6.68 9.42
CA GLY A 470 -14.21 -7.74 10.28
C GLY A 470 -15.45 -7.28 11.04
N HIS A 471 -16.40 -8.20 11.27
CA HIS A 471 -17.77 -7.87 11.69
C HIS A 471 -17.90 -7.24 13.08
N ASP A 472 -16.94 -7.46 13.99
CA ASP A 472 -17.03 -7.06 15.41
C ASP A 472 -15.69 -6.60 16.03
N VAL A 473 -14.67 -6.31 15.22
CA VAL A 473 -13.31 -6.06 15.72
C VAL A 473 -12.97 -4.58 15.63
N MET A 474 -12.84 -3.91 16.78
CA MET A 474 -12.41 -2.50 16.85
C MET A 474 -10.94 -2.30 16.49
N ALA A 475 -10.12 -3.36 16.54
CA ALA A 475 -8.70 -3.34 16.20
C ALA A 475 -8.40 -4.35 15.08
N SER A 476 -8.04 -3.87 13.88
CA SER A 476 -7.85 -4.73 12.69
C SER A 476 -6.40 -5.22 12.53
N SER A 477 -6.22 -6.38 11.91
CA SER A 477 -4.92 -7.01 11.61
C SER A 477 -4.23 -6.46 10.35
N ASN A 478 -4.73 -5.37 9.75
CA ASN A 478 -4.00 -4.70 8.67
C ASN A 478 -2.95 -3.76 9.29
N TYR A 479 -1.72 -4.25 9.42
CA TYR A 479 -0.66 -3.53 10.13
C TYR A 479 0.08 -2.55 9.20
N ARG A 480 0.08 -1.27 9.56
CA ARG A 480 1.00 -0.27 8.98
C ARG A 480 1.92 0.37 10.02
N PHE A 481 1.78 -0.04 11.28
CA PHE A 481 2.56 0.45 12.39
C PHE A 481 3.44 -0.64 12.99
N THR A 482 4.69 -0.27 13.26
CA THR A 482 5.62 -1.05 14.06
C THR A 482 6.17 -0.16 15.17
N CYS A 483 6.29 -0.67 16.39
CA CYS A 483 7.00 -0.01 17.48
C CYS A 483 7.86 -1.04 18.21
N LYS A 484 9.14 -0.73 18.43
CA LYS A 484 10.10 -1.64 19.10
C LYS A 484 10.12 -3.05 18.50
N GLY A 485 10.04 -3.16 17.17
CA GLY A 485 9.99 -4.42 16.43
C GLY A 485 8.68 -5.21 16.53
N LYS A 486 7.67 -4.69 17.24
CA LYS A 486 6.34 -5.29 17.37
C LYS A 486 5.35 -4.60 16.44
N LYS A 487 4.50 -5.39 15.78
CA LYS A 487 3.36 -4.85 15.02
C LYS A 487 2.35 -4.22 15.97
N ILE A 488 1.84 -3.05 15.62
CA ILE A 488 0.83 -2.32 16.37
C ILE A 488 -0.46 -2.30 15.55
N LEU A 489 -1.58 -2.63 16.19
CA LEU A 489 -2.90 -2.68 15.55
C LEU A 489 -3.41 -1.28 15.19
N GLN A 490 -4.31 -1.23 14.20
CA GLN A 490 -5.05 -0.03 13.85
C GLN A 490 -6.49 -0.09 14.39
N PHE A 491 -6.92 1.01 15.02
CA PHE A 491 -8.23 1.20 15.62
C PHE A 491 -9.23 1.72 14.59
N VAL A 492 -10.33 0.99 14.38
CA VAL A 492 -11.45 1.26 13.46
C VAL A 492 -11.04 1.73 12.05
N GLY A 493 -9.86 1.30 11.60
CA GLY A 493 -9.30 1.66 10.30
C GLY A 493 -8.82 3.11 10.19
N THR A 494 -8.60 3.82 11.30
CA THR A 494 -8.18 5.24 11.31
C THR A 494 -6.91 5.51 12.12
N SER A 495 -6.85 5.10 13.40
CA SER A 495 -5.72 5.33 14.32
C SER A 495 -5.09 6.72 14.29
N THR A 496 -5.82 7.71 14.78
CA THR A 496 -5.45 9.12 14.61
C THR A 496 -4.66 9.71 15.77
N PHE A 497 -4.39 8.94 16.83
CA PHE A 497 -3.45 9.34 17.90
C PHE A 497 -1.98 9.11 17.48
N SER A 498 -1.64 9.47 16.24
CA SER A 498 -0.31 9.43 15.65
C SER A 498 -0.14 10.56 14.66
N GLU A 499 1.08 11.09 14.52
CA GLU A 499 1.41 12.12 13.53
C GLU A 499 1.15 11.66 12.08
N TYR A 500 1.29 10.36 11.80
CA TYR A 500 0.95 9.79 10.49
C TYR A 500 0.14 8.52 10.65
N THR A 501 -0.88 8.37 9.81
CA THR A 501 -1.65 7.12 9.71
C THR A 501 -1.81 6.71 8.25
N VAL A 502 -2.02 5.42 8.03
CA VAL A 502 -2.32 4.86 6.71
C VAL A 502 -3.72 4.27 6.76
N VAL A 503 -4.57 4.66 5.81
CA VAL A 503 -5.96 4.24 5.76
C VAL A 503 -6.32 3.82 4.34
N ASN A 504 -7.31 2.94 4.21
CA ASN A 504 -7.84 2.61 2.89
C ASN A 504 -8.51 3.84 2.26
N GLN A 505 -8.37 4.05 0.95
CA GLN A 505 -8.97 5.19 0.26
C GLN A 505 -10.50 5.27 0.43
N MET A 506 -11.20 4.16 0.70
CA MET A 506 -12.63 4.14 1.01
C MET A 506 -12.97 4.83 2.34
N ALA A 507 -12.00 4.93 3.25
CA ALA A 507 -12.10 5.47 4.60
C ALA A 507 -11.58 6.91 4.69
N VAL A 508 -11.67 7.70 3.61
CA VAL A 508 -11.17 9.09 3.56
C VAL A 508 -12.17 9.98 2.83
N ALA A 509 -12.50 11.13 3.39
CA ALA A 509 -13.22 12.20 2.70
C ALA A 509 -12.28 13.38 2.41
N LYS A 510 -12.25 13.82 1.14
CA LYS A 510 -11.59 15.08 0.74
C LYS A 510 -12.47 16.27 1.10
N ILE A 511 -11.90 17.28 1.74
CA ILE A 511 -12.64 18.43 2.26
C ILE A 511 -12.10 19.75 1.68
N ASP A 512 -12.80 20.84 1.98
CA ASP A 512 -12.44 22.17 1.51
C ASP A 512 -11.03 22.59 1.98
N PRO A 513 -10.14 23.06 1.09
CA PRO A 513 -8.80 23.53 1.46
C PRO A 513 -8.78 24.67 2.50
N ALA A 514 -9.85 25.46 2.61
CA ALA A 514 -9.99 26.53 3.60
C ALA A 514 -10.40 26.01 5.00
N ALA A 515 -10.75 24.74 5.14
CA ALA A 515 -11.24 24.20 6.40
C ALA A 515 -10.16 24.25 7.52
N PRO A 516 -10.50 24.78 8.72
CA PRO A 516 -9.62 24.74 9.89
C PRO A 516 -9.66 23.34 10.53
N LEU A 517 -8.58 22.58 10.36
CA LEU A 517 -8.52 21.15 10.68
C LEU A 517 -8.71 20.86 12.19
N ASP A 518 -8.33 21.79 13.06
CA ASP A 518 -8.54 21.72 14.51
C ASP A 518 -10.00 21.89 14.94
N LYS A 519 -10.88 22.34 14.04
CA LYS A 519 -12.33 22.44 14.26
C LYS A 519 -13.05 21.30 13.56
N VAL A 520 -12.78 21.13 12.27
CA VAL A 520 -13.54 20.17 11.45
C VAL A 520 -13.21 18.71 11.75
N CYS A 521 -12.16 18.41 12.52
CA CYS A 521 -11.90 17.05 13.00
C CYS A 521 -13.08 16.43 13.75
N LEU A 522 -13.90 17.24 14.45
CA LEU A 522 -15.11 16.78 15.15
C LEU A 522 -16.21 16.25 14.21
N ILE A 523 -16.15 16.62 12.91
CA ILE A 523 -17.08 16.12 11.88
C ILE A 523 -16.77 14.66 11.53
N GLY A 524 -15.54 14.18 11.77
CA GLY A 524 -15.14 12.79 11.56
C GLY A 524 -15.87 11.77 12.44
N CYS A 525 -16.47 12.19 13.56
CA CYS A 525 -17.33 11.34 14.38
C CYS A 525 -18.41 12.14 15.12
N GLY A 526 -18.10 12.75 16.26
CA GLY A 526 -19.07 13.23 17.25
C GLY A 526 -20.19 14.11 16.68
N VAL A 527 -19.85 15.13 15.89
CA VAL A 527 -20.83 16.08 15.34
C VAL A 527 -21.75 15.40 14.33
N CYS A 528 -21.20 14.69 13.35
CA CYS A 528 -21.99 13.97 12.35
C CYS A 528 -22.87 12.89 12.99
N THR A 529 -22.33 12.15 13.96
CA THR A 529 -23.05 11.08 14.64
C THR A 529 -24.33 11.58 15.32
N GLY A 530 -24.22 12.62 16.15
CA GLY A 530 -25.38 13.16 16.86
C GLY A 530 -26.33 13.93 15.96
N TYR A 531 -25.80 14.86 15.16
CA TYR A 531 -26.62 15.69 14.27
C TYR A 531 -27.41 14.83 13.28
N GLY A 532 -26.72 13.89 12.63
CA GLY A 532 -27.32 12.96 11.68
C GLY A 532 -28.31 11.99 12.33
N ALA A 533 -28.09 11.57 13.59
CA ALA A 533 -29.06 10.73 14.30
C ALA A 533 -30.42 11.43 14.42
N ALA A 534 -30.45 12.75 14.63
CA ALA A 534 -31.67 13.53 14.65
C ALA A 534 -32.24 13.76 13.23
N VAL A 535 -31.44 14.29 12.30
CA VAL A 535 -31.97 14.74 11.00
C VAL A 535 -32.18 13.61 9.99
N ASN A 536 -31.30 12.60 9.97
CA ASN A 536 -31.34 11.52 8.97
C ASN A 536 -32.04 10.26 9.50
N THR A 537 -31.71 9.86 10.73
CA THR A 537 -32.16 8.57 11.28
C THR A 537 -33.52 8.65 11.98
N ALA A 538 -33.65 9.57 12.95
CA ALA A 538 -34.91 9.87 13.59
C ALA A 538 -35.87 10.55 12.62
N LYS A 539 -35.34 11.44 11.76
CA LYS A 539 -36.10 12.33 10.89
C LYS A 539 -37.06 13.19 11.70
N VAL A 540 -36.48 13.88 12.68
CA VAL A 540 -37.22 14.81 13.56
C VAL A 540 -38.06 15.77 12.71
N GLU A 541 -39.30 15.98 13.14
CA GLU A 541 -40.28 16.76 12.40
C GLU A 541 -40.42 18.17 13.00
N PRO A 542 -40.69 19.20 12.17
CA PRO A 542 -40.99 20.53 12.69
C PRO A 542 -42.15 20.51 13.69
N GLY A 543 -41.98 21.16 14.83
CA GLY A 543 -43.00 21.23 15.88
C GLY A 543 -42.97 20.09 16.91
N SER A 544 -42.15 19.05 16.70
CA SER A 544 -42.10 17.87 17.59
C SER A 544 -41.47 18.17 18.94
N THR A 545 -41.70 17.27 19.90
CA THR A 545 -41.00 17.21 21.19
C THR A 545 -39.94 16.11 21.19
N CYS A 546 -38.70 16.46 21.51
CA CYS A 546 -37.57 15.53 21.56
C CYS A 546 -37.02 15.39 22.98
N ALA A 547 -36.53 14.20 23.34
CA ALA A 547 -35.67 14.00 24.51
C ALA A 547 -34.29 13.47 24.10
N VAL A 548 -33.21 14.06 24.60
CA VAL A 548 -31.85 13.63 24.33
C VAL A 548 -31.18 13.19 25.63
N PHE A 549 -30.82 11.91 25.70
CA PHE A 549 -30.22 11.28 26.89
C PHE A 549 -28.69 11.25 26.75
N GLY A 550 -28.01 11.92 27.68
CA GLY A 550 -26.56 12.12 27.70
C GLY A 550 -26.18 13.39 26.93
N LEU A 551 -25.49 14.31 27.60
CA LEU A 551 -25.10 15.62 27.06
C LEU A 551 -23.58 15.71 26.84
N GLY A 552 -22.97 14.61 26.40
CA GLY A 552 -21.64 14.64 25.78
C GLY A 552 -21.68 15.24 24.37
N ALA A 553 -20.57 15.24 23.65
CA ALA A 553 -20.51 15.85 22.32
C ALA A 553 -21.56 15.30 21.33
N VAL A 554 -21.76 13.97 21.33
CA VAL A 554 -22.77 13.33 20.46
C VAL A 554 -24.19 13.79 20.83
N GLY A 555 -24.53 13.80 22.12
CA GLY A 555 -25.84 14.27 22.57
C GLY A 555 -26.08 15.76 22.30
N LEU A 556 -25.08 16.61 22.52
CA LEU A 556 -25.16 18.03 22.18
C LEU A 556 -25.32 18.25 20.66
N ALA A 557 -24.70 17.40 19.84
CA ALA A 557 -24.91 17.41 18.39
C ALA A 557 -26.31 16.90 18.01
N ALA A 558 -26.88 15.95 18.74
CA ALA A 558 -28.27 15.53 18.57
C ALA A 558 -29.26 16.64 18.94
N VAL A 559 -29.01 17.39 20.02
CA VAL A 559 -29.78 18.61 20.38
C VAL A 559 -29.73 19.63 19.24
N MET A 560 -28.53 19.88 18.69
CA MET A 560 -28.34 20.77 17.54
C MET A 560 -29.13 20.28 16.31
N GLY A 561 -29.10 18.98 16.03
CA GLY A 561 -29.85 18.37 14.93
C GLY A 561 -31.37 18.45 15.12
N CYS A 562 -31.88 18.22 16.33
CA CYS A 562 -33.31 18.38 16.64
C CYS A 562 -33.76 19.83 16.41
N LYS A 563 -32.95 20.81 16.84
CA LYS A 563 -33.22 22.23 16.60
C LYS A 563 -33.21 22.56 15.12
N ALA A 564 -32.21 22.07 14.38
CA ALA A 564 -32.11 22.29 12.94
C ALA A 564 -33.29 21.69 12.16
N ALA A 565 -33.85 20.58 12.64
CA ALA A 565 -35.05 19.96 12.11
C ALA A 565 -36.37 20.68 12.49
N GLY A 566 -36.30 21.68 13.38
CA GLY A 566 -37.45 22.50 13.77
C GLY A 566 -38.26 21.96 14.96
N ALA A 567 -37.68 21.09 15.79
CA ALA A 567 -38.34 20.65 17.03
C ALA A 567 -38.73 21.84 17.91
N LYS A 568 -39.96 21.82 18.44
CA LYS A 568 -40.49 22.89 19.29
C LYS A 568 -39.93 22.82 20.71
N LYS A 569 -39.77 21.61 21.24
CA LYS A 569 -39.32 21.34 22.60
C LYS A 569 -38.21 20.29 22.57
N ILE A 570 -37.08 20.57 23.20
CA ILE A 570 -35.92 19.67 23.25
C ILE A 570 -35.49 19.53 24.70
N ILE A 571 -35.84 18.39 25.30
CA ILE A 571 -35.59 18.07 26.70
C ILE A 571 -34.23 17.37 26.80
N ALA A 572 -33.28 18.05 27.44
CA ALA A 572 -31.96 17.52 27.70
C ALA A 572 -31.98 16.68 28.99
N VAL A 573 -31.49 15.44 28.94
CA VAL A 573 -31.50 14.51 30.07
C VAL A 573 -30.08 14.07 30.40
N ASP A 574 -29.55 14.48 31.56
CA ASP A 574 -28.22 14.08 32.04
C ASP A 574 -28.20 14.10 33.57
N ILE A 575 -27.31 13.31 34.17
CA ILE A 575 -27.10 13.29 35.63
C ILE A 575 -26.21 14.46 36.12
N ASN A 576 -25.52 15.13 35.20
CA ASN A 576 -24.71 16.31 35.49
C ASN A 576 -25.45 17.59 35.06
N PRO A 577 -26.00 18.38 36.00
CA PRO A 577 -26.73 19.60 35.69
C PRO A 577 -25.85 20.69 35.06
N GLU A 578 -24.53 20.69 35.28
CA GLU A 578 -23.62 21.70 34.72
C GLU A 578 -23.57 21.67 33.19
N LYS A 579 -23.92 20.54 32.57
CA LYS A 579 -23.97 20.40 31.11
C LYS A 579 -25.15 21.12 30.46
N PHE A 580 -26.18 21.50 31.23
CA PHE A 580 -27.38 22.10 30.67
C PHE A 580 -27.12 23.47 30.04
N GLU A 581 -26.27 24.30 30.66
CA GLU A 581 -25.94 25.62 30.11
C GLU A 581 -25.35 25.51 28.70
N LYS A 582 -24.51 24.48 28.47
CA LYS A 582 -24.03 24.21 27.12
C LYS A 582 -25.13 23.68 26.21
N ALA A 583 -25.99 22.79 26.68
CA ALA A 583 -27.09 22.25 25.88
C ALA A 583 -28.03 23.36 25.37
N LYS A 584 -28.27 24.42 26.15
CA LYS A 584 -29.06 25.60 25.72
C LYS A 584 -28.45 26.29 24.49
N VAL A 585 -27.12 26.41 24.42
CA VAL A 585 -26.41 27.01 23.27
C VAL A 585 -26.73 26.27 21.96
N PHE A 586 -26.86 24.93 22.05
CA PHE A 586 -27.18 24.07 20.92
C PHE A 586 -28.68 23.98 20.62
N GLY A 587 -29.54 24.20 21.61
CA GLY A 587 -30.99 24.26 21.39
C GLY A 587 -31.88 23.65 22.44
N ALA A 588 -31.34 23.08 23.53
CA ALA A 588 -32.16 22.51 24.58
C ALA A 588 -33.07 23.57 25.20
N THR A 589 -34.34 23.24 25.37
CA THR A 589 -35.37 24.12 25.95
C THR A 589 -35.60 23.80 27.43
N ASP A 590 -35.46 22.53 27.80
CA ASP A 590 -35.73 22.02 29.14
C ASP A 590 -34.62 21.08 29.56
N PHE A 591 -34.50 20.85 30.86
CA PHE A 591 -33.55 19.90 31.43
C PHE A 591 -34.22 19.03 32.47
N VAL A 592 -33.83 17.76 32.50
CA VAL A 592 -34.25 16.81 33.53
C VAL A 592 -33.05 16.01 33.99
N ASN A 593 -32.78 16.07 35.29
CA ASN A 593 -31.82 15.20 35.94
C ASN A 593 -32.56 14.00 36.56
N PRO A 594 -32.32 12.75 36.09
CA PRO A 594 -32.98 11.58 36.64
C PRO A 594 -32.81 11.39 38.14
N LYS A 595 -31.75 11.94 38.75
CA LYS A 595 -31.50 11.85 40.20
C LYS A 595 -32.43 12.71 41.05
N ASP A 596 -33.11 13.69 40.44
CA ASP A 596 -34.01 14.60 41.15
C ASP A 596 -35.45 14.04 41.25
N HIS A 597 -35.66 12.81 40.77
CA HIS A 597 -36.97 12.16 40.73
C HIS A 597 -36.94 10.77 41.35
N SER A 598 -38.00 10.41 42.07
CA SER A 598 -38.21 9.07 42.61
C SER A 598 -38.88 8.10 41.61
N LYS A 599 -39.56 8.64 40.60
CA LYS A 599 -40.18 7.87 39.51
C LYS A 599 -39.15 7.54 38.42
N PRO A 600 -39.33 6.45 37.65
CA PRO A 600 -38.56 6.21 36.44
C PRO A 600 -38.62 7.41 35.50
N ILE A 601 -37.47 7.77 34.91
CA ILE A 601 -37.35 8.96 34.05
C ILE A 601 -38.33 8.95 32.86
N SER A 602 -38.68 7.76 32.35
CA SER A 602 -39.68 7.61 31.29
C SER A 602 -41.08 8.06 31.69
N GLN A 603 -41.47 7.84 32.95
CA GLN A 603 -42.74 8.32 33.48
C GLN A 603 -42.74 9.83 33.68
N VAL A 604 -41.63 10.38 34.21
CA VAL A 604 -41.46 11.83 34.38
C VAL A 604 -41.59 12.54 33.03
N LEU A 605 -40.87 12.06 32.00
CA LEU A 605 -40.95 12.63 30.66
C LEU A 605 -42.33 12.47 30.04
N SER A 606 -43.00 11.33 30.23
CA SER A 606 -44.38 11.13 29.80
C SER A 606 -45.34 12.12 30.44
N GLU A 607 -45.22 12.37 31.75
CA GLU A 607 -46.04 13.35 32.48
C GLU A 607 -45.75 14.78 31.98
N MET A 608 -44.47 15.13 31.77
CA MET A 608 -44.05 16.45 31.26
C MET A 608 -44.48 16.77 29.83
N THR A 609 -44.84 15.75 29.06
CA THR A 609 -45.14 15.86 27.62
C THR A 609 -46.52 15.34 27.25
N ASN A 610 -47.35 15.07 28.27
CA ASN A 610 -48.73 14.61 28.11
C ASN A 610 -48.85 13.32 27.28
N GLY A 611 -47.96 12.35 27.53
CA GLY A 611 -48.01 11.01 26.93
C GLY A 611 -46.68 10.47 26.39
N GLY A 612 -45.61 11.29 26.39
CA GLY A 612 -44.28 10.91 25.91
C GLY A 612 -43.78 11.83 24.80
N VAL A 613 -42.48 11.75 24.52
CA VAL A 613 -41.85 12.54 23.43
C VAL A 613 -42.09 11.89 22.06
N ASP A 614 -42.08 12.69 21.00
CA ASP A 614 -42.16 12.16 19.63
C ASP A 614 -40.86 11.44 19.25
N PHE A 615 -39.72 11.99 19.67
CA PHE A 615 -38.41 11.44 19.36
C PHE A 615 -37.53 11.37 20.61
N SER A 616 -36.90 10.22 20.87
CA SER A 616 -35.83 10.13 21.86
C SER A 616 -34.52 9.71 21.23
N LEU A 617 -33.41 10.35 21.62
CA LEU A 617 -32.07 9.97 21.18
C LEU A 617 -31.23 9.57 22.40
N GLU A 618 -30.77 8.32 22.43
CA GLU A 618 -29.89 7.81 23.46
C GLU A 618 -28.44 7.96 23.03
N CYS A 619 -27.64 8.69 23.80
CA CYS A 619 -26.26 9.05 23.47
C CYS A 619 -25.28 8.75 24.61
N VAL A 620 -25.59 7.76 25.47
CA VAL A 620 -24.76 7.37 26.62
C VAL A 620 -24.01 6.06 26.35
N GLY A 621 -24.70 5.04 25.81
CA GLY A 621 -24.17 3.69 25.66
C GLY A 621 -24.51 2.77 26.84
N ASN A 622 -25.63 3.02 27.54
CA ASN A 622 -26.09 2.18 28.65
C ASN A 622 -27.44 1.52 28.33
N VAL A 623 -27.54 0.20 28.44
CA VAL A 623 -28.74 -0.56 28.04
C VAL A 623 -30.01 -0.17 28.81
N GLY A 624 -29.87 0.24 30.08
CA GLY A 624 -30.98 0.75 30.89
C GLY A 624 -31.47 2.11 30.41
N VAL A 625 -30.56 2.98 29.97
CA VAL A 625 -30.90 4.27 29.37
C VAL A 625 -31.50 4.08 27.97
N MET A 626 -31.00 3.12 27.17
CA MET A 626 -31.59 2.77 25.87
C MET A 626 -33.05 2.37 26.01
N ARG A 627 -33.36 1.50 26.99
CA ARG A 627 -34.74 1.14 27.31
C ARG A 627 -35.53 2.35 27.79
N SER A 628 -34.99 3.13 28.72
CA SER A 628 -35.67 4.32 29.26
C SER A 628 -36.03 5.32 28.15
N ALA A 629 -35.15 5.54 27.19
CA ALA A 629 -35.40 6.40 26.04
C ALA A 629 -36.60 5.88 25.21
N LEU A 630 -36.61 4.58 24.88
CA LEU A 630 -37.77 3.96 24.20
C LEU A 630 -39.07 4.14 24.97
N GLU A 631 -39.05 3.90 26.28
CA GLU A 631 -40.24 3.99 27.12
C GLU A 631 -40.71 5.44 27.35
N SER A 632 -39.83 6.43 27.13
CA SER A 632 -40.15 7.86 27.21
C SER A 632 -40.87 8.40 25.99
N CYS A 633 -40.84 7.66 24.87
CA CYS A 633 -41.52 8.03 23.65
C CYS A 633 -43.04 7.82 23.78
N VAL A 634 -43.81 8.63 23.07
CA VAL A 634 -45.27 8.50 22.97
C VAL A 634 -45.67 7.13 22.39
N GLN A 635 -46.73 6.53 22.96
CA GLN A 635 -47.33 5.32 22.39
C GLN A 635 -48.01 5.67 21.06
N GLY A 636 -47.92 4.80 20.06
CA GLY A 636 -48.56 4.99 18.75
C GLY A 636 -47.58 5.33 17.62
N TRP A 637 -46.74 6.36 17.78
CA TRP A 637 -45.82 6.81 16.71
C TRP A 637 -44.40 7.15 17.15
N GLY A 638 -44.10 7.15 18.46
CA GLY A 638 -42.82 7.63 18.96
C GLY A 638 -41.60 6.84 18.44
N VAL A 639 -40.51 7.55 18.15
CA VAL A 639 -39.28 6.99 17.58
C VAL A 639 -38.11 7.16 18.53
N SER A 640 -37.54 6.04 18.98
CA SER A 640 -36.32 6.01 19.79
C SER A 640 -35.12 5.60 18.95
N VAL A 641 -34.04 6.39 19.00
CA VAL A 641 -32.79 6.14 18.29
C VAL A 641 -31.66 5.86 19.27
N ILE A 642 -31.04 4.68 19.16
CA ILE A 642 -29.83 4.32 19.88
C ILE A 642 -28.63 4.87 19.10
N VAL A 643 -27.85 5.72 19.76
CA VAL A 643 -26.63 6.33 19.21
C VAL A 643 -25.42 5.99 20.08
N GLY A 644 -25.62 5.83 21.40
CA GLY A 644 -24.60 5.34 22.31
C GLY A 644 -24.13 3.94 21.95
N TRP A 645 -22.81 3.70 22.07
CA TRP A 645 -22.20 2.42 21.72
C TRP A 645 -21.87 1.61 22.98
N THR A 646 -22.29 0.34 22.99
CA THR A 646 -21.78 -0.71 23.89
C THR A 646 -21.98 -2.07 23.22
N ASN A 647 -21.10 -3.02 23.51
CA ASN A 647 -21.22 -4.42 23.12
C ASN A 647 -21.03 -5.38 24.31
N LEU A 648 -21.16 -4.85 25.54
CA LEU A 648 -20.88 -5.60 26.78
C LEU A 648 -22.13 -6.31 27.32
N GLU A 649 -23.31 -5.80 27.02
CA GLU A 649 -24.57 -6.25 27.59
C GLU A 649 -25.65 -6.34 26.52
N ASP A 650 -26.54 -7.32 26.64
CA ASP A 650 -27.76 -7.37 25.86
C ASP A 650 -28.73 -6.28 26.32
N PHE A 651 -29.40 -5.65 25.37
CA PHE A 651 -30.50 -4.73 25.66
C PHE A 651 -31.85 -5.43 25.49
N SER A 652 -32.83 -5.08 26.33
CA SER A 652 -34.17 -5.65 26.27
C SER A 652 -35.25 -4.61 26.54
N ALA A 653 -36.43 -4.83 25.95
CA ALA A 653 -37.64 -4.07 26.20
C ALA A 653 -38.85 -5.00 26.17
N ARG A 654 -39.93 -4.65 26.88
CA ARG A 654 -41.17 -5.42 26.79
C ARG A 654 -41.71 -5.33 25.35
N PRO A 655 -42.15 -6.43 24.72
CA PRO A 655 -42.63 -6.41 23.34
C PRO A 655 -43.76 -5.41 23.09
N ILE A 656 -44.61 -5.19 24.10
CA ILE A 656 -45.69 -4.19 24.04
C ILE A 656 -45.18 -2.78 23.72
N GLN A 657 -43.94 -2.44 24.08
CA GLN A 657 -43.37 -1.12 23.77
C GLN A 657 -43.31 -0.87 22.27
N LEU A 658 -43.07 -1.90 21.45
CA LEU A 658 -43.04 -1.84 19.99
C LEU A 658 -44.41 -2.14 19.37
N ILE A 659 -45.14 -3.15 19.89
CA ILE A 659 -46.49 -3.51 19.39
C ILE A 659 -47.45 -2.32 19.50
N ALA A 660 -47.30 -1.47 20.52
CA ALA A 660 -48.08 -0.25 20.70
C ALA A 660 -47.73 0.87 19.70
N GLY A 661 -46.91 0.61 18.67
CA GLY A 661 -46.65 1.53 17.55
C GLY A 661 -45.33 2.30 17.60
N ARG A 662 -44.49 2.11 18.63
CA ARG A 662 -43.18 2.77 18.66
C ARG A 662 -42.21 2.14 17.66
N THR A 663 -41.25 2.94 17.22
CA THR A 663 -40.10 2.46 16.46
C THR A 663 -38.82 2.57 17.30
N TRP A 664 -38.04 1.50 17.34
CA TRP A 664 -36.70 1.50 17.95
C TRP A 664 -35.65 1.16 16.89
N LYS A 665 -34.66 2.03 16.70
CA LYS A 665 -33.65 1.89 15.65
C LYS A 665 -32.27 2.37 16.12
N GLY A 666 -31.22 1.85 15.51
CA GLY A 666 -29.85 2.31 15.74
C GLY A 666 -29.41 3.36 14.71
N SER A 667 -28.40 4.17 15.07
CA SER A 667 -27.78 5.14 14.19
C SER A 667 -26.26 5.09 14.32
N VAL A 668 -25.57 4.67 13.26
CA VAL A 668 -24.10 4.73 13.20
C VAL A 668 -23.68 5.91 12.31
N PHE A 669 -22.75 6.72 12.79
CA PHE A 669 -22.29 7.94 12.12
C PHE A 669 -23.43 8.86 11.65
N GLY A 670 -24.57 8.84 12.37
CA GLY A 670 -25.72 9.67 12.07
C GLY A 670 -26.40 9.36 10.73
N GLY A 671 -26.19 8.16 10.18
CA GLY A 671 -26.70 7.79 8.86
C GLY A 671 -26.01 8.49 7.68
N PHE A 672 -24.93 9.23 7.92
CA PHE A 672 -24.17 9.90 6.87
C PHE A 672 -23.34 8.91 6.05
N LYS A 673 -23.36 9.10 4.72
CA LYS A 673 -22.43 8.48 3.78
C LYS A 673 -21.17 9.35 3.72
N GLY A 674 -20.15 8.96 4.48
CA GLY A 674 -19.02 9.84 4.82
C GLY A 674 -18.34 10.53 3.65
N LYS A 675 -18.08 9.83 2.53
CA LYS A 675 -17.43 10.44 1.36
C LYS A 675 -18.28 11.46 0.61
N TYR A 676 -19.59 11.47 0.80
CA TYR A 676 -20.49 12.45 0.19
C TYR A 676 -20.85 13.56 1.17
N ASP A 677 -21.15 13.19 2.41
CA ASP A 677 -21.82 14.10 3.34
C ASP A 677 -20.85 14.84 4.27
N VAL A 678 -19.69 14.26 4.61
CA VAL A 678 -18.67 14.97 5.43
C VAL A 678 -18.18 16.26 4.76
N PRO A 679 -17.87 16.28 3.45
CA PRO A 679 -17.51 17.53 2.78
C PRO A 679 -18.63 18.57 2.83
N GLN A 680 -19.89 18.14 2.75
CA GLN A 680 -21.04 19.04 2.87
C GLN A 680 -21.22 19.58 4.30
N MET A 681 -20.94 18.77 5.31
CA MET A 681 -20.96 19.21 6.70
C MET A 681 -19.82 20.21 6.98
N VAL A 682 -18.63 19.98 6.43
CA VAL A 682 -17.52 20.95 6.47
C VAL A 682 -17.95 22.26 5.81
N LYS A 683 -18.59 22.19 4.64
CA LYS A 683 -19.13 23.37 3.98
C LYS A 683 -20.19 24.08 4.82
N ALA A 684 -21.11 23.34 5.46
CA ALA A 684 -22.13 23.91 6.34
C ALA A 684 -21.52 24.61 7.55
N TYR A 685 -20.41 24.10 8.09
CA TYR A 685 -19.63 24.77 9.12
C TYR A 685 -19.00 26.08 8.61
N LEU A 686 -18.34 26.05 7.45
CA LEU A 686 -17.75 27.25 6.83
C LEU A 686 -18.81 28.32 6.51
N ASP A 687 -20.00 27.89 6.09
CA ASP A 687 -21.18 28.72 5.86
C ASP A 687 -21.86 29.18 7.17
N LYS A 688 -21.33 28.84 8.35
CA LYS A 688 -21.87 29.12 9.69
C LYS A 688 -23.29 28.58 9.95
N LYS A 689 -23.70 27.55 9.22
CA LYS A 689 -25.00 26.87 9.39
C LYS A 689 -24.97 25.85 10.52
N VAL A 690 -23.79 25.33 10.85
CA VAL A 690 -23.58 24.35 11.91
C VAL A 690 -22.52 24.86 12.88
N LYS A 691 -22.80 24.71 14.18
CA LYS A 691 -21.88 25.06 15.27
C LYS A 691 -20.89 23.91 15.47
N VAL A 692 -19.59 24.21 15.57
CA VAL A 692 -18.53 23.21 15.80
C VAL A 692 -17.58 23.68 16.90
N ASP A 693 -17.18 24.95 16.85
CA ASP A 693 -16.27 25.57 17.80
C ASP A 693 -16.75 25.39 19.25
N GLU A 694 -18.05 25.49 19.48
CA GLU A 694 -18.66 25.40 20.79
C GLU A 694 -18.50 24.02 21.44
N PHE A 695 -18.24 22.95 20.68
CA PHE A 695 -17.97 21.64 21.26
C PHE A 695 -16.59 21.57 21.92
N ILE A 696 -15.66 22.42 21.50
CA ILE A 696 -14.27 22.39 21.95
C ILE A 696 -14.18 23.10 23.30
N THR A 697 -13.91 22.32 24.33
CA THR A 697 -13.71 22.84 25.70
C THR A 697 -12.24 23.01 26.03
N HIS A 698 -11.37 22.20 25.43
CA HIS A 698 -9.94 22.18 25.70
C HIS A 698 -9.16 21.98 24.39
N ASN A 699 -8.02 22.65 24.27
CA ASN A 699 -7.03 22.42 23.24
C ASN A 699 -5.74 21.98 23.94
N MET A 700 -5.17 20.86 23.53
CA MET A 700 -3.98 20.27 24.15
C MET A 700 -3.06 19.71 23.05
N THR A 701 -1.86 19.25 23.39
CA THR A 701 -0.98 18.53 22.45
C THR A 701 -1.18 17.02 22.56
N LEU A 702 -0.68 16.26 21.57
CA LEU A 702 -0.70 14.79 21.64
C LEU A 702 0.00 14.25 22.92
N ASP A 703 1.06 14.91 23.38
CA ASP A 703 1.79 14.53 24.60
C ASP A 703 0.90 14.55 25.85
N GLN A 704 -0.18 15.33 25.83
CA GLN A 704 -1.13 15.49 26.93
C GLN A 704 -2.38 14.61 26.79
N VAL A 705 -2.36 13.59 25.92
CA VAL A 705 -3.52 12.73 25.65
C VAL A 705 -4.08 12.07 26.92
N ASN A 706 -3.22 11.67 27.87
CA ASN A 706 -3.69 11.07 29.13
C ASN A 706 -4.42 12.08 30.02
N ASP A 707 -3.99 13.34 30.05
CA ASP A 707 -4.70 14.41 30.76
C ASP A 707 -6.08 14.65 30.13
N ALA A 708 -6.16 14.60 28.80
CA ALA A 708 -7.43 14.70 28.07
C ALA A 708 -8.39 13.54 28.40
N ILE A 709 -7.86 12.32 28.54
CA ILE A 709 -8.62 11.14 28.99
C ILE A 709 -9.14 11.35 30.42
N GLU A 710 -8.31 11.83 31.34
CA GLU A 710 -8.73 12.09 32.73
C GLU A 710 -9.79 13.20 32.83
N LEU A 711 -9.69 14.27 32.03
CA LEU A 711 -10.74 15.30 31.95
C LEU A 711 -12.08 14.70 31.51
N MET A 712 -12.06 13.77 30.54
CA MET A 712 -13.27 13.10 30.06
C MET A 712 -13.87 12.18 31.13
N LYS A 713 -13.05 11.38 31.81
CA LYS A 713 -13.48 10.50 32.92
C LYS A 713 -14.13 11.28 34.06
N GLN A 714 -13.60 12.46 34.37
CA GLN A 714 -14.13 13.36 35.41
C GLN A 714 -15.37 14.14 34.95
N GLY A 715 -15.78 14.02 33.68
CA GLY A 715 -16.91 14.77 33.12
C GLY A 715 -16.67 16.28 33.00
N LYS A 716 -15.40 16.72 33.00
CA LYS A 716 -14.98 18.14 32.98
C LYS A 716 -14.73 18.68 31.56
N CYS A 717 -14.94 17.86 30.52
CA CYS A 717 -14.83 18.30 29.13
C CYS A 717 -16.00 17.78 28.27
N ILE A 718 -16.18 18.41 27.10
CA ILE A 718 -17.09 17.92 26.05
C ILE A 718 -16.25 17.30 24.94
N ARG A 719 -15.39 18.10 24.32
CA ARG A 719 -14.30 17.66 23.47
C ARG A 719 -13.00 18.35 23.87
N THR A 720 -11.95 17.54 23.89
CA THR A 720 -10.56 17.99 23.91
C THR A 720 -9.98 17.71 22.53
N VAL A 721 -9.52 18.75 21.86
CA VAL A 721 -8.81 18.64 20.57
C VAL A 721 -7.32 18.60 20.85
N LEU A 722 -6.67 17.54 20.38
CA LEU A 722 -5.23 17.36 20.40
C LEU A 722 -4.64 17.90 19.10
N HIS A 723 -3.73 18.85 19.22
CA HIS A 723 -2.87 19.33 18.14
C HIS A 723 -1.70 18.35 18.00
N VAL A 724 -1.71 17.59 16.92
CA VAL A 724 -0.81 16.45 16.70
C VAL A 724 0.42 16.86 15.90
N SER A 725 0.21 17.63 14.83
CA SER A 725 1.29 18.12 13.98
C SER A 725 0.97 19.51 13.43
N PRO A 726 1.98 20.32 13.10
CA PRO A 726 1.76 21.60 12.42
C PRO A 726 1.09 21.38 11.06
N GLN A 727 0.17 22.30 10.71
CA GLN A 727 -0.48 22.36 9.40
C GLN A 727 0.53 22.56 8.27
#